data_AF-A0A2D6NYR3-F1
#
_entry.id   AF-A0A2D6NYR3-F1
#
_cell.length_a   1.000
_cell.length_b   1.000
_cell.length_c   1.000
_cell.angle_alpha   90.00
_cell.angle_beta   90.00
_cell.angle_gamma   90.00
#
_symmetry.space_group_name_H-M   'P 1'
#
loop_
_entity.id
_entity.type
_entity.pdbx_description
1 polymer ?
#
loop_
_entity_poly.entity_id
_entity_poly.type
_entity_poly.pdbx_seq_one_letter_code
_entity_poly.pdbx_strand_id
1 'polypeptide(L)'
;KEREEKLYKAEQKRKEKQLKKIEKLKQRERERIEKEKEAKIKFQEKQRKQALEKIEKAKKHRAQTIKNKLKKEKALERKKKIRKFLHDKLGLLKSPSEKENERELAKKKKHLKKIERAKKSHTRSLKEKQLIRNFRKFLHNHFGLYKTEKDLEKQKHKIKLELKEKQEKKKLKELESRQRKLKFRRFLHDRLGLFKTREEILLHKKQRREHRIELEQKLENTVLKALASRLQRKKLTPEQEIKILMQLEEVALKRKDTKKAELIQKKINKLYKKVRKQKSSKLPLLANRISNTLEETRDYLFSKTSKLEPISPFFKKLSRLTTSFAPKLEKTKLDQIKYLIDKSEIELKRKKRDEAKDYYQRALHLYKSLNKASKRVALPDLLKIKNEITSLALTSSLEKAFGAMYLGQVKKAENLYKNIDINFHNLPQKEKEKIHDQKTELYQKLTEKPSPNTFTKIKNNFLKNLKVIKSKFSKKPKKTFPLNERRFQPPSTPQKQAPNVKKLPEKTFQKKESLQGYLLAKKPHFTSIKTETTNVKYIRNLTGKLLNHIKKAESHLEKQNHEKAHENYHMAAQLFKDLKLKPQLRDSIYNNLEKLKHSILQTSLHNYISKTKKALTKGEVKDARKHHELFGNIYGHLRQKSPTKYNSLTLEEDINNAFNLLKKDKIEEASKIYQKINTQYNNLTPEEKKIIYTKLITLYSEILKKSKK
;
A
#
# COMPACT_ATOMS: atom_id res chain seq x y z
N LYS A 1 18.15 -97.37 58.44
CA LYS A 1 19.15 -97.17 57.37
C LYS A 1 18.60 -96.43 56.15
N GLU A 2 17.82 -97.04 55.24
CA GLU A 2 17.38 -96.33 54.00
C GLU A 2 16.50 -95.08 54.24
N ARG A 3 15.62 -95.13 55.25
CA ARG A 3 14.81 -93.95 55.68
C ARG A 3 15.68 -92.83 56.25
N GLU A 4 16.74 -93.17 56.99
CA GLU A 4 17.68 -92.19 57.58
C GLU A 4 18.54 -91.53 56.50
N GLU A 5 18.99 -92.29 55.48
CA GLU A 5 19.69 -91.70 54.33
C GLU A 5 18.80 -90.74 53.53
N LYS A 6 17.51 -91.07 53.34
CA LYS A 6 16.55 -90.20 52.67
C LYS A 6 16.31 -88.91 53.47
N LEU A 7 16.20 -89.01 54.80
CA LEU A 7 16.07 -87.86 55.69
C LEU A 7 17.33 -86.98 55.66
N TYR A 8 18.51 -87.58 55.73
CA TYR A 8 19.79 -86.85 55.66
C TYR A 8 19.97 -86.12 54.32
N LYS A 9 19.68 -86.78 53.19
CA LYS A 9 19.69 -86.15 51.84
C LYS A 9 18.66 -85.02 51.72
N ALA A 10 17.49 -85.16 52.33
CA ALA A 10 16.47 -84.10 52.35
C ALA A 10 16.91 -82.90 53.20
N GLU A 11 17.58 -83.14 54.33
CA GLU A 11 18.11 -82.09 55.19
C GLU A 11 19.26 -81.32 54.53
N GLN A 12 20.18 -82.02 53.86
CA GLN A 12 21.23 -81.37 53.05
C GLN A 12 20.64 -80.49 51.94
N LYS A 13 19.61 -80.97 51.22
CA LYS A 13 18.89 -80.16 50.22
C LYS A 13 18.20 -78.94 50.83
N ARG A 14 17.69 -79.03 52.06
CA ARG A 14 17.11 -77.88 52.78
C ARG A 14 18.19 -76.85 53.13
N LYS A 15 19.34 -77.29 53.65
CA LYS A 15 20.50 -76.42 53.96
C LYS A 15 21.02 -75.73 52.70
N GLU A 16 21.15 -76.45 51.59
CA GLU A 16 21.58 -75.88 50.31
C GLU A 16 20.57 -74.85 49.75
N LYS A 17 19.26 -75.13 49.85
CA LYS A 17 18.22 -74.16 49.47
C LYS A 17 18.25 -72.90 50.33
N GLN A 18 18.51 -73.03 51.63
CA GLN A 18 18.65 -71.90 52.54
C GLN A 18 19.88 -71.06 52.20
N LEU A 19 21.03 -71.69 51.94
CA LEU A 19 22.25 -71.00 51.50
C LEU A 19 22.03 -70.23 50.17
N LYS A 20 21.43 -70.88 49.17
CA LYS A 20 21.09 -70.21 47.89
C LYS A 20 20.13 -69.03 48.08
N LYS A 21 19.21 -69.11 49.05
CA LYS A 21 18.30 -68.00 49.38
C LYS A 21 19.06 -66.83 50.02
N ILE A 22 20.00 -67.11 50.92
CA ILE A 22 20.85 -66.09 51.56
C ILE A 22 21.74 -65.40 50.52
N GLU A 23 22.35 -66.15 49.60
CA GLU A 23 23.18 -65.57 48.53
C GLU A 23 22.39 -64.65 47.60
N LYS A 24 21.17 -65.07 47.20
CA LYS A 24 20.27 -64.21 46.41
C LYS A 24 19.88 -62.93 47.13
N LEU A 25 19.69 -62.97 48.45
CA LEU A 25 19.41 -61.77 49.25
C LEU A 25 20.63 -60.84 49.30
N LYS A 26 21.83 -61.38 49.53
CA LYS A 26 23.09 -60.62 49.50
C LYS A 26 23.35 -59.96 48.14
N GLN A 27 23.06 -60.65 47.04
CA GLN A 27 23.16 -60.07 45.69
C GLN A 27 22.18 -58.91 45.48
N ARG A 28 20.92 -59.08 45.90
CA ARG A 28 19.91 -58.00 45.82
C ARG A 28 20.28 -56.78 46.66
N GLU A 29 20.88 -56.97 47.83
CA GLU A 29 21.38 -55.86 48.66
C GLU A 29 22.53 -55.11 47.98
N ARG A 30 23.49 -55.83 47.39
CA ARG A 30 24.59 -55.21 46.61
C ARG A 30 24.06 -54.37 45.45
N GLU A 31 23.11 -54.91 44.69
CA GLU A 31 22.47 -54.16 43.59
C GLU A 31 21.71 -52.92 44.06
N ARG A 32 21.05 -52.99 45.23
CA ARG A 32 20.37 -51.82 45.82
C ARG A 32 21.38 -50.74 46.21
N ILE A 33 22.47 -51.13 46.87
CA ILE A 33 23.55 -50.21 47.27
C ILE A 33 24.20 -49.55 46.04
N GLU A 34 24.44 -50.30 44.97
CA GLU A 34 24.98 -49.75 43.73
C GLU A 34 24.02 -48.75 43.06
N LYS A 35 22.72 -49.09 42.98
CA LYS A 35 21.70 -48.18 42.44
C LYS A 35 21.58 -46.89 43.26
N GLU A 36 21.69 -46.98 44.58
CA GLU A 36 21.70 -45.79 45.45
C GLU A 36 22.95 -44.93 45.24
N LYS A 37 24.13 -45.54 45.10
CA LYS A 37 25.38 -44.81 44.79
C LYS A 37 25.28 -44.10 43.44
N GLU A 38 24.78 -44.77 42.41
CA GLU A 38 24.54 -44.14 41.10
C GLU A 38 23.56 -42.97 41.17
N ALA A 39 22.46 -43.14 41.93
CA ALA A 39 21.46 -42.08 42.09
C ALA A 39 22.06 -40.84 42.78
N LYS A 40 22.89 -41.05 43.81
CA LYS A 40 23.63 -39.97 44.48
C LYS A 40 24.58 -39.24 43.54
N ILE A 41 25.32 -39.98 42.70
CA ILE A 41 26.24 -39.39 41.69
C ILE A 41 25.46 -38.56 40.66
N LYS A 42 24.38 -39.13 40.08
CA LYS A 42 23.51 -38.43 39.11
C LYS A 42 22.90 -37.16 39.69
N PHE A 43 22.52 -37.19 40.97
CA PHE A 43 22.00 -36.02 41.68
C PHE A 43 23.07 -34.92 41.85
N GLN A 44 24.28 -35.29 42.28
CA GLN A 44 25.40 -34.34 42.41
C GLN A 44 25.79 -33.71 41.06
N GLU A 45 25.83 -34.49 39.98
CA GLU A 45 26.09 -33.96 38.63
C GLU A 45 25.03 -32.95 38.19
N LYS A 46 23.75 -33.23 38.50
CA LYS A 46 22.65 -32.30 38.20
C LYS A 46 22.81 -30.99 38.95
N GLN A 47 23.20 -31.02 40.23
CA GLN A 47 23.48 -29.81 41.01
C GLN A 47 24.68 -29.03 40.43
N ARG A 48 25.77 -29.71 40.07
CA ARG A 48 26.94 -29.09 39.42
C ARG A 48 26.58 -28.39 38.11
N LYS A 49 25.79 -29.04 37.25
CA LYS A 49 25.30 -28.44 35.99
C LYS A 49 24.47 -27.18 36.23
N GLN A 50 23.57 -27.20 37.21
CA GLN A 50 22.76 -26.04 37.57
C GLN A 50 23.61 -24.88 38.13
N ALA A 51 24.63 -25.18 38.93
CA ALA A 51 25.55 -24.18 39.47
C ALA A 51 26.37 -23.50 38.34
N LEU A 52 26.90 -24.28 37.40
CA LEU A 52 27.63 -23.77 36.24
C LEU A 52 26.76 -22.86 35.37
N GLU A 53 25.51 -23.25 35.12
CA GLU A 53 24.57 -22.43 34.34
C GLU A 53 24.27 -21.09 35.02
N LYS A 54 24.11 -21.07 36.36
CA LYS A 54 23.93 -19.84 37.13
C LYS A 54 25.15 -18.92 37.03
N ILE A 55 26.36 -19.47 37.11
CA ILE A 55 27.63 -18.73 36.97
C ILE A 55 27.73 -18.11 35.57
N GLU A 56 27.39 -18.85 34.51
CA GLU A 56 27.47 -18.36 33.13
C GLU A 56 26.48 -17.21 32.88
N LYS A 57 25.24 -17.33 33.39
CA LYS A 57 24.23 -16.26 33.33
C LYS A 57 24.71 -15.00 34.06
N ALA A 58 25.31 -15.15 35.23
CA ALA A 58 25.87 -14.03 35.99
C ALA A 58 27.02 -13.33 35.25
N LYS A 59 27.93 -14.09 34.61
CA LYS A 59 29.02 -13.53 33.78
C LYS A 59 28.48 -12.73 32.60
N LYS A 60 27.49 -13.27 31.88
CA LYS A 60 26.84 -12.57 30.74
C LYS A 60 26.17 -11.27 31.19
N HIS A 61 25.45 -11.30 32.31
CA HIS A 61 24.82 -10.11 32.87
C HIS A 61 25.85 -9.04 33.26
N ARG A 62 26.93 -9.42 33.97
CA ARG A 62 28.02 -8.49 34.33
C ARG A 62 28.65 -7.85 33.09
N ALA A 63 28.99 -8.63 32.06
CA ALA A 63 29.54 -8.10 30.82
C ALA A 63 28.59 -7.07 30.15
N GLN A 64 27.28 -7.34 30.17
CA GLN A 64 26.29 -6.43 29.63
C GLN A 64 26.16 -5.13 30.43
N THR A 65 26.24 -5.20 31.77
CA THR A 65 26.23 -4.01 32.64
C THR A 65 27.46 -3.12 32.40
N ILE A 66 28.65 -3.71 32.26
CA ILE A 66 29.89 -2.97 31.97
C ILE A 66 29.79 -2.28 30.61
N LYS A 67 29.30 -2.99 29.59
CA LYS A 67 29.10 -2.42 28.25
C LYS A 67 28.12 -1.26 28.26
N ASN A 68 27.09 -1.30 29.09
CA ASN A 68 26.12 -0.22 29.23
C ASN A 68 26.70 1.00 29.97
N LYS A 69 27.52 0.79 31.02
CA LYS A 69 28.24 1.89 31.70
C LYS A 69 29.16 2.65 30.74
N LEU A 70 30.00 1.93 30.00
CA LEU A 70 30.90 2.52 28.99
C LEU A 70 30.16 3.32 27.90
N LYS A 71 28.97 2.86 27.49
CA LYS A 71 28.13 3.60 26.55
C LYS A 71 27.62 4.92 27.13
N LYS A 72 27.22 4.93 28.41
CA LYS A 72 26.74 6.14 29.11
C LYS A 72 27.85 7.17 29.25
N GLU A 73 29.05 6.76 29.65
CA GLU A 73 30.23 7.64 29.76
C GLU A 73 30.60 8.26 28.42
N LYS A 74 30.72 7.45 27.35
CA LYS A 74 30.98 7.97 25.99
C LYS A 74 29.89 8.93 25.51
N ALA A 75 28.64 8.71 25.89
CA ALA A 75 27.54 9.63 25.57
C ALA A 75 27.66 10.96 26.33
N LEU A 76 28.06 10.93 27.60
CA LEU A 76 28.29 12.12 28.42
C LEU A 76 29.47 12.94 27.89
N GLU A 77 30.58 12.30 27.53
CA GLU A 77 31.71 12.97 26.89
C GLU A 77 31.33 13.63 25.56
N ARG A 78 30.55 12.93 24.73
CA ARG A 78 30.02 13.50 23.48
C ARG A 78 29.14 14.72 23.76
N LYS A 79 28.26 14.67 24.76
CA LYS A 79 27.44 15.83 25.16
C LYS A 79 28.30 17.01 25.62
N LYS A 80 29.33 16.78 26.44
CA LYS A 80 30.27 17.81 26.89
C LYS A 80 31.01 18.44 25.70
N LYS A 81 31.52 17.63 24.77
CA LYS A 81 32.21 18.09 23.55
C LYS A 81 31.29 18.87 22.61
N ILE A 82 30.05 18.42 22.42
CA ILE A 82 29.04 19.13 21.62
C ILE A 82 28.70 20.47 22.27
N ARG A 83 28.50 20.51 23.59
CA ARG A 83 28.21 21.76 24.31
C ARG A 83 29.35 22.76 24.19
N LYS A 84 30.60 22.30 24.38
CA LYS A 84 31.80 23.14 24.19
C LYS A 84 31.95 23.62 22.74
N PHE A 85 31.60 22.80 21.77
CA PHE A 85 31.60 23.20 20.35
C PHE A 85 30.51 24.24 20.02
N LEU A 86 29.28 24.04 20.49
CA LEU A 86 28.18 24.98 20.29
C LEU A 86 28.46 26.34 20.93
N HIS A 87 29.22 26.34 22.02
CA HIS A 87 29.78 27.53 22.66
C HIS A 87 30.89 28.15 21.78
N ASP A 88 32.01 27.47 21.60
CA ASP A 88 33.24 28.04 21.04
C ASP A 88 33.17 28.37 19.54
N LYS A 89 32.34 27.66 18.76
CA LYS A 89 32.32 27.78 17.29
C LYS A 89 31.03 28.33 16.71
N LEU A 90 29.92 28.26 17.45
CA LEU A 90 28.63 28.74 17.00
C LEU A 90 28.06 29.87 17.87
N GLY A 91 28.59 30.09 19.08
CA GLY A 91 28.09 31.11 20.01
C GLY A 91 26.63 30.91 20.45
N LEU A 92 26.07 29.71 20.23
CA LEU A 92 24.65 29.42 20.47
C LEU A 92 24.35 29.11 21.94
N LEU A 93 25.35 28.62 22.65
CA LEU A 93 25.28 28.35 24.09
C LEU A 93 26.36 29.20 24.74
N LYS A 94 25.94 30.16 25.57
CA LYS A 94 26.84 31.03 26.35
C LYS A 94 27.30 30.31 27.61
N SER A 95 28.56 30.49 27.97
CA SER A 95 29.07 29.98 29.25
C SER A 95 28.39 30.72 30.40
N PRO A 96 28.37 30.12 31.60
CA PRO A 96 27.88 30.81 32.78
C PRO A 96 28.52 32.20 32.97
N SER A 97 29.83 32.31 32.77
CA SER A 97 30.58 33.57 32.87
C SER A 97 30.23 34.59 31.76
N GLU A 98 30.00 34.14 30.52
CA GLU A 98 29.57 35.04 29.44
C GLU A 98 28.17 35.63 29.66
N LYS A 99 27.27 34.88 30.31
CA LYS A 99 25.93 35.38 30.67
C LYS A 99 25.99 36.49 31.72
N GLU A 100 26.95 36.45 32.63
CA GLU A 100 27.15 37.49 33.63
C GLU A 100 27.73 38.76 33.00
N ASN A 101 28.75 38.63 32.14
CA ASN A 101 29.33 39.76 31.41
C ASN A 101 28.31 40.47 30.50
N GLU A 102 27.37 39.73 29.89
CA GLU A 102 26.28 40.35 29.12
C GLU A 102 25.31 41.17 29.97
N ARG A 103 25.04 40.75 31.20
CA ARG A 103 24.18 41.51 32.13
C ARG A 103 24.85 42.83 32.49
N GLU A 104 26.16 42.86 32.65
CA GLU A 104 26.92 44.08 32.90
C GLU A 104 26.99 45.00 31.66
N LEU A 105 27.25 44.43 30.48
CA LEU A 105 27.24 45.18 29.22
C LEU A 105 25.85 45.76 28.91
N ALA A 106 24.77 45.05 29.26
CA ALA A 106 23.41 45.57 29.11
C ALA A 106 23.14 46.78 30.01
N LYS A 107 23.69 46.79 31.25
CA LYS A 107 23.63 47.96 32.15
C LYS A 107 24.40 49.15 31.56
N LYS A 108 25.63 48.93 31.06
CA LYS A 108 26.45 49.98 30.41
C LYS A 108 25.79 50.52 29.12
N LYS A 109 25.17 49.66 28.29
CA LYS A 109 24.45 50.07 27.08
C LYS A 109 23.18 50.89 27.36
N LYS A 110 22.46 50.60 28.46
CA LYS A 110 21.33 51.44 28.89
C LYS A 110 21.79 52.85 29.26
N HIS A 111 22.97 52.97 29.89
CA HIS A 111 23.57 54.25 30.23
C HIS A 111 24.00 55.05 28.98
N LEU A 112 24.64 54.39 28.01
CA LEU A 112 25.02 55.01 26.73
C LEU A 112 23.81 55.47 25.91
N LYS A 113 22.70 54.72 25.92
CA LYS A 113 21.45 55.13 25.25
C LYS A 113 20.82 56.39 25.87
N LYS A 114 21.00 56.63 27.18
CA LYS A 114 20.57 57.89 27.80
C LYS A 114 21.41 59.06 27.30
N ILE A 115 22.73 58.89 27.20
CA ILE A 115 23.67 59.88 26.66
C ILE A 115 23.39 60.16 25.16
N GLU A 116 23.11 59.12 24.37
CA GLU A 116 22.82 59.25 22.94
C GLU A 116 21.48 59.94 22.67
N ARG A 117 20.47 59.75 23.54
CA ARG A 117 19.19 60.48 23.47
C ARG A 117 19.38 61.98 23.75
N ALA A 118 20.25 62.34 24.70
CA ALA A 118 20.63 63.72 24.95
C ALA A 118 21.42 64.36 23.78
N LYS A 119 22.27 63.59 23.09
CA LYS A 119 22.94 64.06 21.85
C LYS A 119 21.98 64.16 20.65
N LYS A 120 20.95 63.30 20.57
CA LYS A 120 19.94 63.31 19.50
C LYS A 120 18.93 64.45 19.63
N SER A 121 18.56 64.88 20.84
CA SER A 121 17.77 66.11 21.02
C SER A 121 18.56 67.35 20.59
N HIS A 122 19.85 67.42 20.93
CA HIS A 122 20.73 68.53 20.53
C HIS A 122 20.92 68.62 19.00
N THR A 123 21.09 67.47 18.32
CA THR A 123 21.23 67.42 16.85
C THR A 123 19.91 67.63 16.10
N ARG A 124 18.75 67.36 16.70
CA ARG A 124 17.43 67.70 16.13
C ARG A 124 17.22 69.22 16.09
N SER A 125 17.59 69.94 17.15
CA SER A 125 17.49 71.42 17.17
C SER A 125 18.40 72.09 16.11
N LEU A 126 19.57 71.52 15.84
CA LEU A 126 20.49 71.99 14.79
C LEU A 126 19.96 71.69 13.38
N LYS A 127 19.29 70.55 13.18
CA LYS A 127 18.69 70.16 11.89
C LYS A 127 17.42 70.94 11.56
N GLU A 128 16.61 71.30 12.55
CA GLU A 128 15.45 72.20 12.35
C GLU A 128 15.90 73.60 11.91
N LYS A 129 16.96 74.15 12.52
CA LYS A 129 17.57 75.43 12.07
C LYS A 129 18.13 75.36 10.64
N GLN A 130 18.63 74.20 10.20
CA GLN A 130 19.07 73.97 8.81
C GLN A 130 17.91 73.76 7.83
N LEU A 131 16.82 73.11 8.25
CA LEU A 131 15.63 72.91 7.43
C LEU A 131 14.96 74.25 7.06
N ILE A 132 14.90 75.22 7.99
CA ILE A 132 14.36 76.56 7.72
C ILE A 132 15.22 77.33 6.70
N ARG A 133 16.56 77.20 6.76
CA ARG A 133 17.49 77.76 5.75
C ARG A 133 17.35 77.09 4.39
N ASN A 134 17.12 75.78 4.37
CA ASN A 134 16.93 75.01 3.14
C ASN A 134 15.53 75.19 2.54
N PHE A 135 14.51 75.49 3.34
CA PHE A 135 13.17 75.84 2.85
C PHE A 135 13.15 77.23 2.18
N ARG A 136 13.95 78.18 2.70
CA ARG A 136 14.24 79.46 2.01
C ARG A 136 14.97 79.25 0.67
N LYS A 137 15.92 78.30 0.59
CA LYS A 137 16.59 77.91 -0.68
C LYS A 137 15.69 77.08 -1.60
N PHE A 138 14.75 76.33 -1.05
CA PHE A 138 13.80 75.50 -1.78
C PHE A 138 12.77 76.35 -2.52
N LEU A 139 12.24 77.41 -1.89
CA LEU A 139 11.33 78.35 -2.57
C LEU A 139 12.04 79.12 -3.70
N HIS A 140 13.32 79.46 -3.53
CA HIS A 140 14.13 80.08 -4.58
C HIS A 140 14.42 79.13 -5.76
N ASN A 141 14.36 77.81 -5.55
CA ASN A 141 14.67 76.80 -6.57
C ASN A 141 13.44 76.05 -7.12
N HIS A 142 12.29 76.02 -6.42
CA HIS A 142 11.12 75.21 -6.79
C HIS A 142 10.05 75.95 -7.58
N PHE A 143 10.17 77.27 -7.77
CA PHE A 143 9.50 77.97 -8.87
C PHE A 143 10.39 78.09 -10.12
N GLY A 144 11.50 77.33 -10.19
CA GLY A 144 12.35 77.17 -11.36
C GLY A 144 12.16 75.81 -12.03
N LEU A 145 11.52 75.84 -13.20
CA LEU A 145 11.20 74.71 -14.07
C LEU A 145 12.44 73.92 -14.55
N TYR A 146 12.27 72.59 -14.63
CA TYR A 146 13.10 71.55 -15.27
C TYR A 146 14.33 70.98 -14.52
N LYS A 147 14.26 69.68 -14.17
CA LYS A 147 15.44 68.84 -13.94
C LYS A 147 16.06 68.49 -15.30
N THR A 148 17.35 68.76 -15.47
CA THR A 148 18.08 68.44 -16.70
C THR A 148 18.36 66.93 -16.82
N GLU A 149 18.39 66.41 -18.04
CA GLU A 149 18.60 64.98 -18.34
C GLU A 149 19.87 64.40 -17.71
N LYS A 150 20.91 65.23 -17.54
CA LYS A 150 22.19 64.86 -16.88
C LYS A 150 22.00 64.41 -15.44
N ASP A 151 21.00 64.92 -14.71
CA ASP A 151 20.72 64.52 -13.33
C ASP A 151 19.93 63.21 -13.23
N LEU A 152 19.07 62.94 -14.22
CA LEU A 152 18.40 61.65 -14.36
C LEU A 152 19.39 60.53 -14.71
N GLU A 153 20.39 60.81 -15.55
CA GLU A 153 21.43 59.84 -15.90
C GLU A 153 22.38 59.53 -14.73
N LYS A 154 22.79 60.56 -13.96
CA LYS A 154 23.59 60.36 -12.74
C LYS A 154 22.85 59.49 -11.71
N GLN A 155 21.53 59.67 -11.56
CA GLN A 155 20.72 58.81 -10.71
C GLN A 155 20.63 57.37 -11.24
N LYS A 156 20.40 57.18 -12.54
CA LYS A 156 20.39 55.85 -13.17
C LYS A 156 21.74 55.13 -13.01
N HIS A 157 22.85 55.84 -13.17
CA HIS A 157 24.20 55.29 -13.01
C HIS A 157 24.48 54.84 -11.57
N LYS A 158 24.06 55.65 -10.58
CA LYS A 158 24.19 55.33 -9.16
C LYS A 158 23.40 54.08 -8.78
N ILE A 159 22.16 53.97 -9.26
CA ILE A 159 21.31 52.78 -9.04
C ILE A 159 21.95 51.52 -9.66
N LYS A 160 22.57 51.65 -10.84
CA LYS A 160 23.23 50.53 -11.53
C LYS A 160 24.47 50.01 -10.80
N LEU A 161 25.27 50.89 -10.21
CA LEU A 161 26.44 50.53 -9.39
C LEU A 161 26.02 49.80 -8.11
N GLU A 162 25.00 50.29 -7.40
CA GLU A 162 24.49 49.63 -6.19
C GLU A 162 23.95 48.22 -6.45
N LEU A 163 23.32 48.00 -7.61
CA LEU A 163 22.85 46.68 -8.01
C LEU A 163 24.00 45.71 -8.30
N LYS A 164 25.11 46.17 -8.90
CA LYS A 164 26.30 45.34 -9.13
C LYS A 164 26.96 44.91 -7.82
N GLU A 165 27.16 45.82 -6.87
CA GLU A 165 27.73 45.47 -5.56
C GLU A 165 26.86 44.47 -4.79
N LYS A 166 25.53 44.61 -4.85
CA LYS A 166 24.60 43.67 -4.20
C LYS A 166 24.73 42.26 -4.78
N GLN A 167 25.00 42.13 -6.07
CA GLN A 167 25.19 40.82 -6.71
C GLN A 167 26.52 40.17 -6.30
N GLU A 168 27.60 40.95 -6.22
CA GLU A 168 28.92 40.45 -5.81
C GLU A 168 28.94 40.02 -4.34
N LYS A 169 28.35 40.83 -3.45
CA LYS A 169 28.17 40.47 -2.03
C LYS A 169 27.35 39.20 -1.85
N LYS A 170 26.35 38.95 -2.71
CA LYS A 170 25.57 37.68 -2.70
C LYS A 170 26.44 36.49 -3.13
N LYS A 171 27.25 36.62 -4.17
CA LYS A 171 28.17 35.56 -4.64
C LYS A 171 29.21 35.20 -3.58
N LEU A 172 29.82 36.21 -2.95
CA LEU A 172 30.77 36.03 -1.85
C LEU A 172 30.17 35.29 -0.66
N LYS A 173 28.97 35.71 -0.21
CA LYS A 173 28.22 35.02 0.86
C LYS A 173 27.90 33.56 0.51
N GLU A 174 27.58 33.29 -0.76
CA GLU A 174 27.28 31.93 -1.19
C GLU A 174 28.53 31.04 -1.16
N LEU A 175 29.68 31.52 -1.62
CA LEU A 175 30.96 30.81 -1.55
C LEU A 175 31.39 30.54 -0.11
N GLU A 176 31.29 31.53 0.77
CA GLU A 176 31.56 31.33 2.19
C GLU A 176 30.62 30.29 2.81
N SER A 177 29.33 30.32 2.48
CA SER A 177 28.36 29.34 2.99
C SER A 177 28.70 27.92 2.54
N ARG A 178 29.19 27.75 1.29
CA ARG A 178 29.64 26.46 0.76
C ARG A 178 30.89 25.98 1.48
N GLN A 179 31.87 26.85 1.71
CA GLN A 179 33.06 26.51 2.48
C GLN A 179 32.73 26.13 3.93
N ARG A 180 31.83 26.87 4.60
CA ARG A 180 31.36 26.53 5.96
C ARG A 180 30.66 25.17 5.99
N LYS A 181 29.81 24.87 5.00
CA LYS A 181 29.15 23.55 4.85
C LYS A 181 30.16 22.42 4.62
N LEU A 182 31.20 22.63 3.83
CA LEU A 182 32.25 21.65 3.59
C LEU A 182 33.10 21.41 4.84
N LYS A 183 33.51 22.47 5.54
CA LYS A 183 34.22 22.37 6.82
C LYS A 183 33.38 21.65 7.88
N PHE A 184 32.08 21.95 7.96
CA PHE A 184 31.14 21.29 8.86
C PHE A 184 30.95 19.80 8.52
N ARG A 185 30.86 19.44 7.23
CA ARG A 185 30.79 18.04 6.79
C ARG A 185 32.08 17.27 7.10
N ARG A 186 33.25 17.85 6.85
CA ARG A 186 34.55 17.26 7.23
C ARG A 186 34.63 17.06 8.73
N PHE A 187 34.22 18.04 9.53
CA PHE A 187 34.17 17.90 10.98
C PHE A 187 33.24 16.76 11.45
N LEU A 188 32.03 16.65 10.89
CA LEU A 188 31.10 15.57 11.23
C LEU A 188 31.64 14.18 10.86
N HIS A 189 32.47 14.10 9.82
CA HIS A 189 33.21 12.91 9.44
C HIS A 189 34.33 12.62 10.44
N ASP A 190 35.32 13.52 10.55
CA ASP A 190 36.60 13.26 11.22
C ASP A 190 36.48 13.19 12.74
N ARG A 191 35.58 13.99 13.35
CA ARG A 191 35.46 14.08 14.81
C ARG A 191 34.26 13.32 15.39
N LEU A 192 33.20 13.13 14.59
CA LEU A 192 31.96 12.51 15.05
C LEU A 192 31.66 11.16 14.37
N GLY A 193 32.33 10.84 13.25
CA GLY A 193 32.11 9.61 12.50
C GLY A 193 30.68 9.44 11.97
N LEU A 194 29.90 10.52 11.89
CA LEU A 194 28.47 10.48 11.56
C LEU A 194 28.21 10.36 10.06
N PHE A 195 29.20 10.70 9.25
CA PHE A 195 29.17 10.55 7.81
C PHE A 195 30.43 9.80 7.40
N LYS A 196 30.33 8.98 6.37
CA LYS A 196 31.46 8.29 5.75
C LYS A 196 31.94 9.11 4.55
N THR A 197 33.24 9.15 4.33
CA THR A 197 33.81 9.77 3.12
C THR A 197 33.34 8.98 1.91
N ARG A 198 33.38 9.64 0.75
CA ARG A 198 33.03 8.98 -0.52
C ARG A 198 33.89 7.73 -0.75
N GLU A 199 35.15 7.78 -0.34
CA GLU A 199 36.12 6.67 -0.42
C GLU A 199 35.76 5.53 0.53
N GLU A 200 35.47 5.81 1.81
CA GLU A 200 35.00 4.80 2.76
C GLU A 200 33.71 4.12 2.32
N ILE A 201 32.77 4.87 1.73
CA ILE A 201 31.54 4.30 1.17
C ILE A 201 31.86 3.32 0.04
N LEU A 202 32.84 3.62 -0.81
CA LEU A 202 33.26 2.75 -1.91
C LEU A 202 33.99 1.51 -1.39
N LEU A 203 34.90 1.66 -0.43
CA LEU A 203 35.60 0.55 0.22
C LEU A 203 34.62 -0.42 0.89
N HIS A 204 33.67 0.12 1.65
CA HIS A 204 32.63 -0.67 2.32
C HIS A 204 31.66 -1.35 1.33
N LYS A 205 31.46 -0.78 0.13
CA LYS A 205 30.70 -1.44 -0.94
C LYS A 205 31.48 -2.60 -1.55
N LYS A 206 32.81 -2.47 -1.75
CA LYS A 206 33.69 -3.55 -2.21
C LYS A 206 33.67 -4.73 -1.24
N GLN A 207 33.93 -4.47 0.05
CA GLN A 207 33.91 -5.51 1.09
C GLN A 207 32.57 -6.25 1.17
N ARG A 208 31.44 -5.53 1.03
CA ARG A 208 30.11 -6.15 0.98
C ARG A 208 29.91 -7.04 -0.26
N ARG A 209 30.53 -6.73 -1.39
CA ARG A 209 30.46 -7.57 -2.60
C ARG A 209 31.30 -8.83 -2.40
N GLU A 210 32.52 -8.70 -1.91
CA GLU A 210 33.41 -9.83 -1.62
C GLU A 210 32.77 -10.79 -0.61
N HIS A 211 32.24 -10.28 0.49
CA HIS A 211 31.56 -11.09 1.50
C HIS A 211 30.29 -11.78 0.95
N ARG A 212 29.57 -11.17 -0.02
CA ARG A 212 28.43 -11.82 -0.68
C ARG A 212 28.89 -12.99 -1.54
N ILE A 213 29.95 -12.79 -2.32
CA ILE A 213 30.54 -13.83 -3.16
C ILE A 213 31.03 -14.99 -2.29
N GLU A 214 31.68 -14.70 -1.16
CA GLU A 214 32.15 -15.72 -0.20
C GLU A 214 30.98 -16.53 0.40
N LEU A 215 29.87 -15.86 0.77
CA LEU A 215 28.67 -16.54 1.26
C LEU A 215 27.99 -17.40 0.18
N GLU A 216 27.92 -16.91 -1.05
CA GLU A 216 27.39 -17.66 -2.19
C GLU A 216 28.21 -18.92 -2.43
N GLN A 217 29.54 -18.83 -2.42
CA GLN A 217 30.44 -19.98 -2.54
C GLN A 217 30.28 -20.98 -1.39
N LYS A 218 30.15 -20.51 -0.14
CA LYS A 218 29.89 -21.38 1.02
C LYS A 218 28.56 -22.11 0.87
N LEU A 219 27.52 -21.40 0.43
CA LEU A 219 26.18 -21.98 0.23
C LEU A 219 26.20 -23.02 -0.88
N GLU A 220 26.80 -22.71 -2.03
CA GLU A 220 27.01 -23.67 -3.12
C GLU A 220 27.73 -24.94 -2.63
N ASN A 221 28.82 -24.79 -1.87
CA ASN A 221 29.56 -25.92 -1.30
C ASN A 221 28.72 -26.77 -0.33
N THR A 222 27.87 -26.16 0.49
CA THR A 222 26.97 -26.91 1.39
C THR A 222 25.89 -27.67 0.62
N VAL A 223 25.31 -27.07 -0.42
CA VAL A 223 24.31 -27.71 -1.28
C VAL A 223 24.94 -28.89 -2.04
N LEU A 224 26.16 -28.72 -2.56
CA LEU A 224 26.90 -29.79 -3.22
C LEU A 224 27.21 -30.96 -2.29
N LYS A 225 27.66 -30.71 -1.05
CA LYS A 225 27.85 -31.76 -0.04
C LYS A 225 26.54 -32.47 0.30
N ALA A 226 25.42 -31.74 0.38
CA ALA A 226 24.11 -32.33 0.63
C ALA A 226 23.59 -33.18 -0.54
N LEU A 227 23.85 -32.77 -1.79
CA LEU A 227 23.49 -33.55 -2.99
C LEU A 227 24.36 -34.80 -3.11
N ALA A 228 25.68 -34.68 -2.89
CA ALA A 228 26.61 -35.81 -2.90
C ALA A 228 26.27 -36.85 -1.81
N SER A 229 25.94 -36.41 -0.60
CA SER A 229 25.51 -37.32 0.48
C SER A 229 24.15 -37.94 0.23
N ARG A 230 23.23 -37.28 -0.50
CA ARG A 230 21.96 -37.88 -0.93
C ARG A 230 22.14 -39.00 -1.94
N LEU A 231 23.07 -38.84 -2.88
CA LEU A 231 23.45 -39.91 -3.83
C LEU A 231 23.96 -41.16 -3.10
N GLN A 232 24.70 -40.98 -1.99
CA GLN A 232 25.28 -42.10 -1.25
C GLN A 232 24.29 -42.82 -0.31
N ARG A 233 23.23 -42.15 0.17
CA ARG A 233 22.41 -42.65 1.31
C ARG A 233 21.02 -43.21 0.94
N LYS A 234 20.51 -43.03 -0.28
CA LYS A 234 19.18 -43.52 -0.69
C LYS A 234 19.22 -44.25 -2.03
N LYS A 235 18.46 -45.34 -2.16
CA LYS A 235 18.14 -45.97 -3.45
C LYS A 235 17.29 -44.98 -4.28
N LEU A 236 17.96 -44.08 -4.99
CA LEU A 236 17.33 -43.10 -5.87
C LEU A 236 16.81 -43.82 -7.12
N THR A 237 15.65 -43.40 -7.62
CA THR A 237 15.22 -43.83 -8.96
C THR A 237 16.24 -43.34 -9.99
N PRO A 238 16.57 -44.12 -11.03
CA PRO A 238 17.56 -43.72 -12.03
C PRO A 238 17.32 -42.33 -12.65
N GLU A 239 16.05 -41.93 -12.80
CA GLU A 239 15.68 -40.59 -13.32
C GLU A 239 16.06 -39.45 -12.34
N GLN A 240 15.91 -39.67 -11.03
CA GLN A 240 16.34 -38.71 -10.01
C GLN A 240 17.86 -38.65 -9.90
N GLU A 241 18.55 -39.78 -10.07
CA GLU A 241 20.01 -39.85 -10.07
C GLU A 241 20.60 -39.08 -11.27
N ILE A 242 20.04 -39.26 -12.47
CA ILE A 242 20.39 -38.49 -13.68
C ILE A 242 20.25 -36.99 -13.43
N LYS A 243 19.13 -36.54 -12.85
CA LYS A 243 18.88 -35.12 -12.59
C LYS A 243 19.89 -34.51 -11.61
N ILE A 244 20.31 -35.26 -10.59
CA ILE A 244 21.33 -34.80 -9.64
C ILE A 244 22.71 -34.77 -10.31
N LEU A 245 23.05 -35.77 -11.13
CA LEU A 245 24.32 -35.81 -11.85
C LEU A 245 24.44 -34.66 -12.86
N MET A 246 23.38 -34.31 -13.58
CA MET A 246 23.38 -33.14 -14.48
C MET A 246 23.68 -31.83 -13.73
N GLN A 247 23.13 -31.66 -12.53
CA GLN A 247 23.43 -30.49 -11.69
C GLN A 247 24.89 -30.45 -11.23
N LEU A 248 25.49 -31.62 -10.95
CA LEU A 248 26.90 -31.72 -10.58
C LEU A 248 27.83 -31.47 -11.78
N GLU A 249 27.43 -31.88 -12.98
CA GLU A 249 28.15 -31.59 -14.23
C GLU A 249 28.17 -30.09 -14.53
N GLU A 250 27.03 -29.41 -14.49
CA GLU A 250 26.94 -27.95 -14.69
C GLU A 250 27.85 -27.19 -13.73
N VAL A 251 27.96 -27.66 -12.48
CA VAL A 251 28.82 -27.04 -11.47
C VAL A 251 30.30 -27.31 -11.77
N ALA A 252 30.66 -28.52 -12.21
CA ALA A 252 32.02 -28.83 -12.61
C ALA A 252 32.46 -27.97 -13.81
N LEU A 253 31.58 -27.78 -14.80
CA LEU A 253 31.81 -26.90 -15.96
C LEU A 253 31.99 -25.43 -15.54
N LYS A 254 31.16 -24.92 -14.62
CA LYS A 254 31.32 -23.55 -14.07
C LYS A 254 32.66 -23.35 -13.36
N ARG A 255 33.18 -24.39 -12.71
CA ARG A 255 34.51 -24.38 -12.05
C ARG A 255 35.67 -24.62 -13.01
N LYS A 256 35.39 -24.85 -14.30
CA LYS A 256 36.36 -25.24 -15.33
C LYS A 256 37.07 -26.58 -15.04
N ASP A 257 36.47 -27.45 -14.22
CA ASP A 257 36.96 -28.81 -13.93
C ASP A 257 36.48 -29.78 -15.02
N THR A 258 37.04 -29.69 -16.23
CA THR A 258 36.58 -30.47 -17.41
C THR A 258 36.65 -31.98 -17.19
N LYS A 259 37.73 -32.49 -16.60
CA LYS A 259 37.92 -33.93 -16.29
C LYS A 259 36.79 -34.50 -15.41
N LYS A 260 36.31 -33.73 -14.42
CA LYS A 260 35.22 -34.16 -13.54
C LYS A 260 33.87 -34.12 -14.27
N ALA A 261 33.63 -33.09 -15.07
CA ALA A 261 32.41 -32.99 -15.88
C ALA A 261 32.28 -34.20 -16.82
N GLU A 262 33.36 -34.57 -17.52
CA GLU A 262 33.36 -35.74 -18.41
C GLU A 262 33.08 -37.06 -17.68
N LEU A 263 33.64 -37.26 -16.48
CA LEU A 263 33.38 -38.44 -15.65
C LEU A 263 31.91 -38.51 -15.22
N ILE A 264 31.30 -37.38 -14.88
CA ILE A 264 29.88 -37.29 -14.51
C ILE A 264 29.02 -37.59 -15.74
N GLN A 265 29.38 -37.04 -16.90
CA GLN A 265 28.64 -37.24 -18.14
C GLN A 265 28.65 -38.70 -18.60
N LYS A 266 29.80 -39.39 -18.46
CA LYS A 266 29.89 -40.85 -18.68
C LYS A 266 28.95 -41.64 -17.77
N LYS A 267 28.76 -41.21 -16.51
CA LYS A 267 27.81 -41.84 -15.56
C LYS A 267 26.35 -41.58 -15.95
N ILE A 268 26.02 -40.36 -16.36
CA ILE A 268 24.69 -39.99 -16.88
C ILE A 268 24.32 -40.88 -18.06
N ASN A 269 25.22 -41.03 -19.04
CA ASN A 269 24.99 -41.86 -20.22
C ASN A 269 24.78 -43.35 -19.88
N LYS A 270 25.51 -43.89 -18.90
CA LYS A 270 25.30 -45.26 -18.41
C LYS A 270 23.92 -45.44 -17.78
N LEU A 271 23.42 -44.46 -17.02
CA LEU A 271 22.10 -44.51 -16.40
C LEU A 271 20.97 -44.37 -17.43
N TYR A 272 21.11 -43.48 -18.42
CA TYR A 272 20.14 -43.35 -19.52
C TYR A 272 19.96 -44.67 -20.28
N LYS A 273 21.04 -45.40 -20.57
CA LYS A 273 20.97 -46.72 -21.19
C LYS A 273 20.19 -47.73 -20.34
N LYS A 274 20.30 -47.67 -19.00
CA LYS A 274 19.53 -48.53 -18.08
C LYS A 274 18.03 -48.18 -18.06
N VAL A 275 17.69 -46.88 -18.03
CA VAL A 275 16.28 -46.42 -18.05
C VAL A 275 15.60 -46.80 -19.36
N ARG A 276 16.29 -46.66 -20.50
CA ARG A 276 15.76 -47.02 -21.82
C ARG A 276 15.41 -48.51 -21.92
N LYS A 277 16.27 -49.40 -21.39
CA LYS A 277 16.03 -50.86 -21.34
C LYS A 277 14.87 -51.27 -20.42
N GLN A 278 14.61 -50.51 -19.35
CA GLN A 278 13.49 -50.77 -18.44
C GLN A 278 12.14 -50.32 -19.01
N LYS A 279 12.11 -49.29 -19.87
CA LYS A 279 10.88 -48.84 -20.54
C LYS A 279 10.48 -49.72 -21.72
N SER A 280 11.44 -50.35 -22.42
CA SER A 280 11.14 -51.25 -23.55
C SER A 280 10.66 -52.65 -23.12
N SER A 281 10.82 -53.04 -21.85
CA SER A 281 10.40 -54.35 -21.32
C SER A 281 9.04 -54.34 -20.61
N LYS A 282 8.39 -53.18 -20.45
CA LYS A 282 7.09 -53.01 -19.77
C LYS A 282 6.07 -52.24 -20.61
N LEU A 283 5.86 -52.65 -21.86
CA LEU A 283 4.64 -52.33 -22.61
C LEU A 283 3.67 -53.52 -22.47
N PRO A 284 2.62 -53.45 -21.65
CA PRO A 284 1.60 -54.47 -21.64
C PRO A 284 0.48 -54.10 -22.63
N LEU A 285 0.28 -54.97 -23.61
CA LEU A 285 -0.90 -55.02 -24.50
C LEU A 285 -2.25 -55.12 -23.74
N LEU A 286 -2.24 -55.23 -22.41
CA LEU A 286 -3.42 -55.34 -21.55
C LEU A 286 -4.08 -54.02 -21.15
N ALA A 287 -3.37 -52.88 -21.18
CA ALA A 287 -3.94 -51.60 -20.73
C ALA A 287 -5.03 -51.06 -21.68
N ASN A 288 -4.94 -51.36 -22.98
CA ASN A 288 -5.90 -50.89 -23.98
C ASN A 288 -7.20 -51.71 -24.03
N ARG A 289 -7.25 -52.92 -23.42
CA ARG A 289 -8.51 -53.69 -23.30
C ARG A 289 -9.37 -53.27 -22.11
N ILE A 290 -8.75 -52.70 -21.07
CA ILE A 290 -9.46 -52.28 -19.85
C ILE A 290 -10.03 -50.86 -20.00
N SER A 291 -9.41 -49.99 -20.80
CA SER A 291 -9.96 -48.63 -21.04
C SER A 291 -11.26 -48.67 -21.85
N ASN A 292 -11.38 -49.57 -22.81
CA ASN A 292 -12.53 -49.62 -23.72
C ASN A 292 -13.75 -50.28 -23.07
N THR A 293 -13.55 -51.19 -22.11
CA THR A 293 -14.64 -51.84 -21.34
C THR A 293 -15.19 -50.95 -20.21
N LEU A 294 -14.41 -49.97 -19.74
CA LEU A 294 -14.83 -49.02 -18.71
C LEU A 294 -15.51 -47.77 -19.26
N GLU A 295 -15.37 -47.46 -20.55
CA GLU A 295 -16.12 -46.36 -21.20
C GLU A 295 -17.58 -46.79 -21.49
N GLU A 296 -17.83 -48.03 -21.93
CA GLU A 296 -19.18 -48.53 -22.21
C GLU A 296 -20.06 -48.66 -20.95
N THR A 297 -19.47 -49.01 -19.80
CA THR A 297 -20.21 -49.15 -18.53
C THR A 297 -20.48 -47.80 -17.85
N ARG A 298 -19.74 -46.75 -18.20
CA ARG A 298 -19.91 -45.42 -17.62
C ARG A 298 -21.09 -44.67 -18.22
N ASP A 299 -21.33 -44.81 -19.52
CA ASP A 299 -22.44 -44.11 -20.19
C ASP A 299 -23.82 -44.76 -19.91
N TYR A 300 -23.83 -46.03 -19.50
CA TYR A 300 -25.06 -46.73 -19.09
C TYR A 300 -25.55 -46.35 -17.68
N LEU A 301 -24.65 -45.96 -16.76
CA LEU A 301 -24.98 -45.63 -15.37
C LEU A 301 -25.42 -44.17 -15.16
N PHE A 302 -25.09 -43.26 -16.08
CA PHE A 302 -25.42 -41.83 -15.95
C PHE A 302 -26.60 -41.36 -16.83
N SER A 303 -27.18 -42.22 -17.66
CA SER A 303 -28.32 -41.88 -18.53
C SER A 303 -29.70 -42.12 -17.91
N LYS A 304 -29.81 -42.78 -16.74
CA LYS A 304 -31.10 -43.11 -16.09
C LYS A 304 -31.31 -42.61 -14.66
N THR A 305 -30.62 -41.56 -14.21
CA THR A 305 -30.86 -40.98 -12.87
C THR A 305 -31.26 -39.51 -12.92
N SER A 306 -32.38 -39.22 -13.59
CA SER A 306 -33.23 -38.10 -13.22
C SER A 306 -34.55 -38.66 -12.70
N LYS A 307 -34.92 -38.28 -11.46
CA LYS A 307 -36.07 -38.74 -10.65
C LYS A 307 -35.83 -39.98 -9.80
N LEU A 308 -35.14 -39.81 -8.66
CA LEU A 308 -35.42 -40.61 -7.47
C LEU A 308 -35.32 -39.76 -6.19
N GLU A 309 -36.34 -39.96 -5.37
CA GLU A 309 -36.64 -39.48 -4.02
C GLU A 309 -35.58 -39.82 -2.94
N PRO A 310 -35.71 -39.31 -1.70
CA PRO A 310 -34.60 -39.24 -0.76
C PRO A 310 -34.17 -40.62 -0.24
N ILE A 311 -32.85 -40.79 -0.26
CA ILE A 311 -32.09 -41.95 0.14
C ILE A 311 -32.39 -42.39 1.58
N SER A 312 -32.83 -43.66 1.68
CA SER A 312 -32.72 -44.66 2.75
C SER A 312 -32.15 -44.23 4.14
N PRO A 313 -32.81 -44.63 5.26
CA PRO A 313 -32.32 -44.44 6.64
C PRO A 313 -30.96 -45.07 6.95
N PHE A 314 -30.47 -45.98 6.11
CA PHE A 314 -29.22 -46.71 6.32
C PHE A 314 -27.98 -45.79 6.23
N PHE A 315 -28.02 -44.76 5.37
CA PHE A 315 -26.92 -43.79 5.24
C PHE A 315 -26.84 -42.78 6.40
N LYS A 316 -27.91 -42.61 7.19
CA LYS A 316 -27.88 -41.77 8.41
C LYS A 316 -27.13 -42.43 9.58
N LYS A 317 -26.94 -43.75 9.58
CA LYS A 317 -26.16 -44.46 10.62
C LYS A 317 -24.64 -44.49 10.32
N LEU A 318 -24.23 -44.52 9.06
CA LEU A 318 -22.80 -44.51 8.67
C LEU A 318 -22.13 -43.13 8.82
N SER A 319 -22.89 -42.03 8.78
CA SER A 319 -22.35 -40.68 9.02
C SER A 319 -22.01 -40.41 10.50
N ARG A 320 -22.54 -41.21 11.43
CA ARG A 320 -22.22 -41.12 12.88
C ARG A 320 -20.94 -41.86 13.28
N LEU A 321 -20.42 -42.75 12.43
CA LEU A 321 -19.17 -43.49 12.69
C LEU A 321 -17.92 -42.82 12.08
N THR A 322 -18.08 -41.81 11.23
CA THR A 322 -16.95 -41.07 10.63
C THR A 322 -16.59 -39.78 11.39
N THR A 323 -17.32 -39.44 12.46
CA THR A 323 -17.07 -38.26 13.30
C THR A 323 -15.97 -38.45 14.35
N SER A 324 -15.40 -39.65 14.52
CA SER A 324 -14.36 -39.96 15.52
C SER A 324 -12.91 -39.80 15.02
N PHE A 325 -12.68 -39.58 13.71
CA PHE A 325 -11.35 -39.35 13.14
C PHE A 325 -11.16 -37.89 12.71
N ALA A 326 -11.30 -36.94 13.64
CA ALA A 326 -10.83 -35.58 13.39
C ALA A 326 -9.29 -35.62 13.17
N PRO A 327 -8.77 -35.15 12.02
CA PRO A 327 -7.35 -35.25 11.75
C PRO A 327 -6.56 -34.46 12.80
N LYS A 328 -5.65 -35.15 13.51
CA LYS A 328 -4.78 -34.54 14.54
C LYS A 328 -4.06 -33.32 13.96
N LEU A 329 -4.02 -32.23 14.71
CA LEU A 329 -3.32 -31.00 14.34
C LEU A 329 -1.83 -31.28 14.11
N GLU A 330 -1.31 -30.92 12.94
CA GLU A 330 0.11 -31.02 12.59
C GLU A 330 0.94 -29.92 13.28
N LYS A 331 1.08 -30.02 14.62
CA LYS A 331 1.70 -28.97 15.47
C LYS A 331 3.10 -28.55 14.99
N THR A 332 3.95 -29.50 14.61
CA THR A 332 5.33 -29.23 14.16
C THR A 332 5.38 -28.35 12.90
N LYS A 333 4.51 -28.59 11.91
CA LYS A 333 4.45 -27.77 10.70
C LYS A 333 3.80 -26.41 10.98
N LEU A 334 2.84 -26.35 11.90
CA LEU A 334 2.24 -25.09 12.35
C LEU A 334 3.27 -24.20 13.04
N ASP A 335 4.12 -24.75 13.91
CA ASP A 335 5.19 -24.00 14.57
C ASP A 335 6.22 -23.48 13.57
N GLN A 336 6.57 -24.27 12.55
CA GLN A 336 7.45 -23.83 11.46
C GLN A 336 6.83 -22.70 10.63
N ILE A 337 5.53 -22.80 10.31
CA ILE A 337 4.81 -21.73 9.61
C ILE A 337 4.80 -20.47 10.45
N LYS A 338 4.49 -20.57 11.75
CA LYS A 338 4.49 -19.44 12.68
C LYS A 338 5.87 -18.79 12.78
N TYR A 339 6.94 -19.56 12.85
CA TYR A 339 8.30 -19.04 12.83
C TYR A 339 8.64 -18.29 11.54
N LEU A 340 8.24 -18.80 10.37
CA LEU A 340 8.45 -18.12 9.09
C LEU A 340 7.63 -16.83 8.98
N ILE A 341 6.41 -16.84 9.53
CA ILE A 341 5.52 -15.70 9.67
C ILE A 341 6.20 -14.62 10.50
N ASP A 342 6.66 -14.94 11.71
CA ASP A 342 7.34 -14.00 12.61
C ASP A 342 8.61 -13.41 11.97
N LYS A 343 9.39 -14.24 11.26
CA LYS A 343 10.55 -13.76 10.49
C LYS A 343 10.16 -12.79 9.38
N SER A 344 9.09 -13.08 8.66
CA SER A 344 8.60 -12.19 7.61
C SER A 344 8.14 -10.84 8.19
N GLU A 345 7.45 -10.83 9.33
CA GLU A 345 7.06 -9.60 10.04
C GLU A 345 8.29 -8.79 10.47
N ILE A 346 9.33 -9.45 10.97
CA ILE A 346 10.60 -8.79 11.34
C ILE A 346 11.27 -8.15 10.12
N GLU A 347 11.34 -8.84 8.99
CA GLU A 347 11.96 -8.28 7.78
C GLU A 347 11.11 -7.18 7.12
N LEU A 348 9.77 -7.25 7.24
CA LEU A 348 8.88 -6.16 6.84
C LEU A 348 9.15 -4.90 7.67
N LYS A 349 9.30 -5.04 9.01
CA LYS A 349 9.68 -3.93 9.91
C LYS A 349 11.05 -3.34 9.54
N ARG A 350 11.97 -4.16 9.01
CA ARG A 350 13.30 -3.73 8.52
C ARG A 350 13.29 -3.14 7.11
N LYS A 351 12.11 -3.04 6.46
CA LYS A 351 11.93 -2.59 5.07
C LYS A 351 12.61 -3.49 4.03
N LYS A 352 12.86 -4.76 4.34
CA LYS A 352 13.44 -5.74 3.40
C LYS A 352 12.36 -6.61 2.78
N ARG A 353 11.73 -6.09 1.73
CA ARG A 353 10.54 -6.69 1.12
C ARG A 353 10.81 -8.03 0.44
N ASP A 354 11.95 -8.18 -0.24
CA ASP A 354 12.28 -9.40 -0.98
C ASP A 354 12.51 -10.58 -0.01
N GLU A 355 13.27 -10.34 1.07
CA GLU A 355 13.50 -11.36 2.11
C GLU A 355 12.18 -11.77 2.80
N ALA A 356 11.29 -10.81 3.11
CA ALA A 356 9.98 -11.10 3.67
C ALA A 356 9.09 -11.93 2.72
N LYS A 357 9.12 -11.61 1.42
CA LYS A 357 8.39 -12.35 0.38
C LYS A 357 8.89 -13.79 0.28
N ASP A 358 10.19 -14.02 0.37
CA ASP A 358 10.78 -15.36 0.35
C ASP A 358 10.34 -16.20 1.55
N TYR A 359 10.36 -15.63 2.77
CA TYR A 359 9.86 -16.31 3.97
C TYR A 359 8.37 -16.64 3.85
N TYR A 360 7.56 -15.70 3.34
CA TYR A 360 6.14 -15.93 3.10
C TYR A 360 5.88 -17.04 2.06
N GLN A 361 6.66 -17.10 0.97
CA GLN A 361 6.55 -18.17 -0.02
C GLN A 361 6.90 -19.54 0.56
N ARG A 362 7.93 -19.62 1.42
CA ARG A 362 8.26 -20.86 2.14
C ARG A 362 7.13 -21.28 3.08
N ALA A 363 6.52 -20.32 3.79
CA ALA A 363 5.38 -20.58 4.66
C ALA A 363 4.15 -21.08 3.86
N LEU A 364 3.89 -20.50 2.68
CA LEU A 364 2.84 -20.97 1.76
C LEU A 364 3.10 -22.40 1.25
N HIS A 365 4.35 -22.75 0.97
CA HIS A 365 4.69 -24.11 0.55
C HIS A 365 4.37 -25.12 1.67
N LEU A 366 4.74 -24.82 2.92
CA LEU A 366 4.38 -25.65 4.08
C LEU A 366 2.86 -25.71 4.26
N TYR A 367 2.16 -24.57 4.14
CA TYR A 367 0.70 -24.48 4.24
C TYR A 367 -0.03 -25.39 3.25
N LYS A 368 0.44 -25.48 1.99
CA LYS A 368 -0.17 -26.38 0.99
C LYS A 368 -0.16 -27.84 1.45
N SER A 369 0.90 -28.25 2.16
CA SER A 369 1.10 -29.61 2.67
C SER A 369 0.35 -29.94 3.97
N LEU A 370 -0.36 -28.98 4.58
CA LEU A 370 -1.13 -29.19 5.81
C LEU A 370 -2.48 -29.87 5.56
N ASN A 371 -2.98 -30.61 6.56
CA ASN A 371 -4.37 -31.06 6.62
C ASN A 371 -5.39 -29.88 6.73
N LYS A 372 -6.68 -30.17 6.50
CA LYS A 372 -7.75 -29.13 6.48
C LYS A 372 -7.89 -28.39 7.82
N ALA A 373 -7.72 -29.08 8.95
CA ALA A 373 -7.85 -28.49 10.29
C ALA A 373 -6.70 -27.49 10.57
N SER A 374 -5.45 -27.91 10.35
CA SER A 374 -4.27 -27.05 10.49
C SER A 374 -4.28 -25.89 9.51
N LYS A 375 -4.81 -26.07 8.28
CA LYS A 375 -5.00 -24.97 7.32
C LYS A 375 -5.89 -23.87 7.89
N ARG A 376 -6.99 -24.20 8.55
CA ARG A 376 -7.89 -23.20 9.17
C ARG A 376 -7.18 -22.38 10.24
N VAL A 377 -6.29 -23.00 11.01
CA VAL A 377 -5.51 -22.31 12.07
C VAL A 377 -4.44 -21.39 11.49
N ALA A 378 -3.71 -21.81 10.45
CA ALA A 378 -2.61 -21.02 9.88
C ALA A 378 -3.06 -19.92 8.89
N LEU A 379 -4.27 -20.04 8.33
CA LEU A 379 -4.76 -19.14 7.28
C LEU A 379 -4.84 -17.66 7.71
N PRO A 380 -5.35 -17.29 8.89
CA PRO A 380 -5.47 -15.88 9.29
C PRO A 380 -4.12 -15.17 9.34
N ASP A 381 -3.10 -15.81 9.92
CA ASP A 381 -1.76 -15.23 10.07
C ASP A 381 -1.06 -15.08 8.70
N LEU A 382 -1.21 -16.08 7.82
CA LEU A 382 -0.70 -15.99 6.45
C LEU A 382 -1.39 -14.87 5.66
N LEU A 383 -2.70 -14.72 5.80
CA LEU A 383 -3.43 -13.64 5.14
C LEU A 383 -2.99 -12.26 5.67
N LYS A 384 -2.75 -12.14 6.98
CA LYS A 384 -2.24 -10.89 7.58
C LYS A 384 -0.92 -10.46 6.93
N ILE A 385 0.07 -11.35 6.87
CA ILE A 385 1.37 -11.04 6.24
C ILE A 385 1.24 -10.80 4.74
N LYS A 386 0.44 -11.60 4.04
CA LYS A 386 0.18 -11.40 2.61
C LYS A 386 -0.28 -9.96 2.36
N ASN A 387 -1.25 -9.51 3.16
CA ASN A 387 -1.83 -8.18 3.08
C ASN A 387 -0.78 -7.10 3.34
N GLU A 388 0.02 -7.23 4.41
CA GLU A 388 1.13 -6.31 4.72
C GLU A 388 2.20 -6.24 3.60
N ILE A 389 2.58 -7.38 3.01
CA ILE A 389 3.50 -7.42 1.87
C ILE A 389 2.88 -6.69 0.67
N THR A 390 1.60 -6.92 0.38
CA THR A 390 0.91 -6.27 -0.73
C THR A 390 0.73 -4.77 -0.52
N SER A 391 0.44 -4.31 0.70
CA SER A 391 0.28 -2.89 1.02
C SER A 391 1.61 -2.15 0.90
N LEU A 392 2.70 -2.76 1.34
CA LEU A 392 4.06 -2.24 1.12
C LEU A 392 4.50 -2.25 -0.36
N ALA A 393 4.10 -3.26 -1.13
CA ALA A 393 4.37 -3.30 -2.57
C ALA A 393 3.58 -2.20 -3.33
N LEU A 394 2.33 -1.95 -2.93
CA LEU A 394 1.51 -0.89 -3.52
C LEU A 394 2.03 0.50 -3.19
N THR A 395 2.36 0.80 -1.94
CA THR A 395 2.93 2.10 -1.56
C THR A 395 4.20 2.39 -2.35
N SER A 396 5.08 1.39 -2.53
CA SER A 396 6.26 1.52 -3.40
C SER A 396 5.92 1.77 -4.87
N SER A 397 4.87 1.13 -5.37
CA SER A 397 4.45 1.26 -6.77
C SER A 397 3.85 2.65 -7.01
N LEU A 398 3.08 3.17 -6.04
CA LEU A 398 2.58 4.54 -6.03
C LEU A 398 3.72 5.56 -6.01
N GLU A 399 4.71 5.40 -5.12
CA GLU A 399 5.90 6.25 -5.09
C GLU A 399 6.63 6.26 -6.45
N LYS A 400 6.78 5.10 -7.09
CA LYS A 400 7.36 4.98 -8.43
C LYS A 400 6.50 5.66 -9.50
N ALA A 401 5.18 5.58 -9.40
CA ALA A 401 4.26 6.20 -10.34
C ALA A 401 4.28 7.73 -10.22
N PHE A 402 4.23 8.27 -9.00
CA PHE A 402 4.45 9.69 -8.76
C PHE A 402 5.82 10.14 -9.25
N GLY A 403 6.88 9.39 -8.95
CA GLY A 403 8.22 9.68 -9.46
C GLY A 403 8.30 9.71 -10.99
N ALA A 404 7.63 8.76 -11.67
CA ALA A 404 7.53 8.75 -13.13
C ALA A 404 6.79 9.98 -13.67
N MET A 405 5.71 10.41 -13.01
CA MET A 405 5.01 11.64 -13.39
C MET A 405 5.86 12.90 -13.20
N TYR A 406 6.59 13.02 -12.08
CA TYR A 406 7.51 14.15 -11.86
C TYR A 406 8.60 14.23 -12.94
N LEU A 407 9.00 13.08 -13.50
CA LEU A 407 9.94 13.00 -14.62
C LEU A 407 9.29 13.17 -16.01
N GLY A 408 7.98 13.41 -16.08
CA GLY A 408 7.23 13.54 -17.33
C GLY A 408 6.98 12.22 -18.07
N GLN A 409 7.23 11.06 -17.44
CA GLN A 409 7.05 9.73 -18.02
C GLN A 409 5.60 9.22 -17.85
N VAL A 410 4.62 9.91 -18.47
CA VAL A 410 3.18 9.67 -18.26
C VAL A 410 2.77 8.22 -18.56
N LYS A 411 3.15 7.66 -19.72
CA LYS A 411 2.85 6.26 -20.09
C LYS A 411 3.34 5.24 -19.05
N LYS A 412 4.51 5.50 -18.44
CA LYS A 412 5.07 4.64 -17.40
C LYS A 412 4.27 4.75 -16.10
N ALA A 413 3.84 5.95 -15.75
CA ALA A 413 2.96 6.18 -14.60
C ALA A 413 1.58 5.52 -14.80
N GLU A 414 0.99 5.59 -16.00
CA GLU A 414 -0.27 4.90 -16.35
C GLU A 414 -0.15 3.38 -16.24
N ASN A 415 0.93 2.80 -16.76
CA ASN A 415 1.18 1.36 -16.65
C ASN A 415 1.34 0.93 -15.19
N LEU A 416 2.03 1.74 -14.38
CA LEU A 416 2.12 1.51 -12.93
C LEU A 416 0.77 1.65 -12.25
N TYR A 417 -0.06 2.63 -12.64
CA TYR A 417 -1.41 2.82 -12.12
C TYR A 417 -2.31 1.61 -12.39
N LYS A 418 -2.32 1.05 -13.61
CA LYS A 418 -3.07 -0.17 -13.94
C LYS A 418 -2.69 -1.35 -13.03
N ASN A 419 -1.39 -1.53 -12.79
CA ASN A 419 -0.90 -2.56 -11.87
C ASN A 419 -1.27 -2.29 -10.41
N ILE A 420 -1.29 -1.02 -10.00
CA ILE A 420 -1.75 -0.61 -8.67
C ILE A 420 -3.24 -0.89 -8.52
N ASP A 421 -4.05 -0.59 -9.53
CA ASP A 421 -5.50 -0.76 -9.51
C ASP A 421 -5.91 -2.23 -9.31
N ILE A 422 -5.32 -3.13 -10.09
CA ILE A 422 -5.53 -4.59 -9.98
C ILE A 422 -5.20 -5.09 -8.56
N ASN A 423 -4.04 -4.67 -8.03
CA ASN A 423 -3.59 -5.12 -6.71
C ASN A 423 -4.34 -4.43 -5.56
N PHE A 424 -4.85 -3.22 -5.77
CA PHE A 424 -5.62 -2.46 -4.78
C PHE A 424 -6.90 -3.21 -4.40
N HIS A 425 -7.58 -3.85 -5.36
CA HIS A 425 -8.79 -4.62 -5.09
C HIS A 425 -8.55 -5.84 -4.17
N ASN A 426 -7.34 -6.38 -4.14
CA ASN A 426 -6.98 -7.57 -3.34
C ASN A 426 -6.67 -7.27 -1.87
N LEU A 427 -6.58 -6.00 -1.47
CA LEU A 427 -6.25 -5.62 -0.09
C LEU A 427 -7.46 -5.64 0.85
N PRO A 428 -7.23 -5.91 2.15
CA PRO A 428 -8.25 -5.72 3.18
C PRO A 428 -8.61 -4.24 3.34
N GLN A 429 -9.83 -3.99 3.81
CA GLN A 429 -10.40 -2.65 3.83
C GLN A 429 -9.59 -1.65 4.66
N LYS A 430 -9.04 -2.07 5.81
CA LYS A 430 -8.17 -1.25 6.67
C LYS A 430 -6.92 -0.74 5.95
N GLU A 431 -6.37 -1.52 5.00
CA GLU A 431 -5.19 -1.13 4.24
C GLU A 431 -5.54 -0.35 2.98
N LYS A 432 -6.70 -0.64 2.37
CA LYS A 432 -7.26 0.16 1.26
C LYS A 432 -7.44 1.61 1.68
N GLU A 433 -8.04 1.86 2.84
CA GLU A 433 -8.26 3.22 3.38
C GLU A 433 -6.95 4.01 3.47
N LYS A 434 -5.85 3.40 3.92
CA LYS A 434 -4.53 4.07 4.04
C LYS A 434 -3.92 4.49 2.69
N ILE A 435 -4.25 3.76 1.62
CA ILE A 435 -3.62 3.93 0.30
C ILE A 435 -4.57 4.66 -0.68
N HIS A 436 -5.87 4.74 -0.33
CA HIS A 436 -6.91 5.28 -1.21
C HIS A 436 -6.63 6.71 -1.65
N ASP A 437 -6.32 7.60 -0.71
CA ASP A 437 -6.08 9.02 -0.99
C ASP A 437 -4.91 9.23 -1.96
N GLN A 438 -3.82 8.46 -1.78
CA GLN A 438 -2.65 8.49 -2.67
C GLN A 438 -2.99 7.97 -4.07
N LYS A 439 -3.83 6.92 -4.15
CA LYS A 439 -4.28 6.37 -5.43
C LYS A 439 -5.20 7.36 -6.16
N THR A 440 -6.12 8.02 -5.45
CA THR A 440 -7.02 9.02 -6.04
C THR A 440 -6.27 10.26 -6.47
N GLU A 441 -5.28 10.72 -5.70
CA GLU A 441 -4.41 11.83 -6.08
C GLU A 441 -3.61 11.49 -7.35
N LEU A 442 -3.05 10.28 -7.45
CA LEU A 442 -2.35 9.84 -8.66
C LEU A 442 -3.30 9.79 -9.87
N TYR A 443 -4.53 9.31 -9.68
CA TYR A 443 -5.53 9.26 -10.74
C TYR A 443 -5.90 10.66 -11.23
N GLN A 444 -6.21 11.59 -10.32
CA GLN A 444 -6.52 12.98 -10.64
C GLN A 444 -5.41 13.62 -11.48
N LYS A 445 -4.16 13.48 -11.04
CA LYS A 445 -2.99 14.01 -11.77
C LYS A 445 -2.74 13.33 -13.13
N LEU A 446 -3.14 12.08 -13.31
CA LEU A 446 -3.08 11.40 -14.61
C LEU A 446 -4.23 11.85 -15.54
N THR A 447 -5.41 12.14 -14.99
CA THR A 447 -6.57 12.61 -15.77
C THR A 447 -6.49 14.08 -16.14
N GLU A 448 -5.86 14.91 -15.30
CA GLU A 448 -5.50 16.29 -15.62
C GLU A 448 -4.42 16.29 -16.69
N LYS A 449 -4.84 16.12 -17.96
CA LYS A 449 -3.93 16.28 -19.11
C LYS A 449 -3.24 17.65 -18.94
N PRO A 450 -1.90 17.71 -18.84
CA PRO A 450 -1.24 18.99 -18.80
C PRO A 450 -1.62 19.73 -20.08
N SER A 451 -2.22 20.91 -19.95
CA SER A 451 -2.60 21.72 -21.11
C SER A 451 -1.40 21.77 -22.07
N PRO A 452 -1.56 21.54 -23.38
CA PRO A 452 -0.43 21.48 -24.34
C PRO A 452 0.49 22.72 -24.27
N ASN A 453 0.02 23.83 -23.69
CA ASN A 453 0.69 25.11 -23.60
C ASN A 453 1.65 25.29 -22.42
N THR A 454 1.66 24.42 -21.40
CA THR A 454 2.57 24.58 -20.25
C THR A 454 3.94 23.92 -20.48
N PHE A 455 4.00 22.78 -21.17
CA PHE A 455 5.27 22.11 -21.50
C PHE A 455 6.02 22.77 -22.67
N THR A 456 5.31 23.36 -23.63
CA THR A 456 5.93 24.12 -24.74
C THR A 456 6.56 25.43 -24.27
N LYS A 457 5.96 26.13 -23.28
CA LYS A 457 6.56 27.33 -22.68
C LYS A 457 7.86 27.04 -21.90
N ILE A 458 7.95 25.89 -21.23
CA ILE A 458 9.18 25.52 -20.48
C ILE A 458 10.30 25.09 -21.44
N LYS A 459 10.01 24.30 -22.48
CA LYS A 459 11.01 23.95 -23.51
C LYS A 459 11.47 25.18 -24.29
N ASN A 460 10.57 26.10 -24.66
CA ASN A 460 10.93 27.29 -25.43
C ASN A 460 11.73 28.31 -24.60
N ASN A 461 11.45 28.48 -23.30
CA ASN A 461 12.25 29.36 -22.45
C ASN A 461 13.62 28.76 -22.11
N PHE A 462 13.73 27.43 -21.97
CA PHE A 462 15.03 26.79 -21.73
C PHE A 462 15.92 26.80 -23.00
N LEU A 463 15.33 26.58 -24.18
CA LEU A 463 16.05 26.65 -25.46
C LEU A 463 16.40 28.09 -25.88
N LYS A 464 15.54 29.09 -25.58
CA LYS A 464 15.88 30.51 -25.78
C LYS A 464 17.04 30.94 -24.88
N ASN A 465 17.06 30.52 -23.62
CA ASN A 465 18.16 30.83 -22.71
C ASN A 465 19.48 30.10 -23.09
N LEU A 466 19.40 28.89 -23.65
CA LEU A 466 20.58 28.19 -24.18
C LEU A 466 21.14 28.82 -25.47
N LYS A 467 20.28 29.37 -26.35
CA LYS A 467 20.75 30.12 -27.54
C LYS A 467 21.47 31.42 -27.16
N VAL A 468 21.03 32.10 -26.09
CA VAL A 468 21.70 33.31 -25.56
C VAL A 468 23.05 32.99 -24.90
N ILE A 469 23.23 31.76 -24.39
CA ILE A 469 24.51 31.32 -23.81
C ILE A 469 25.48 30.83 -24.91
N LYS A 470 24.98 30.23 -26.00
CA LYS A 470 25.84 29.75 -27.10
C LYS A 470 26.44 30.88 -27.95
N SER A 471 25.78 32.04 -28.08
CA SER A 471 26.33 33.17 -28.85
C SER A 471 27.49 33.90 -28.16
N LYS A 472 27.74 33.65 -26.86
CA LYS A 472 28.86 34.28 -26.11
C LYS A 472 30.11 33.41 -25.96
N PHE A 473 30.09 32.17 -26.46
CA PHE A 473 31.22 31.23 -26.33
C PHE A 473 31.74 30.65 -27.65
N SER A 474 31.25 31.09 -28.81
CA SER A 474 31.79 30.67 -30.12
C SER A 474 32.86 31.64 -30.63
N LYS A 475 34.02 31.70 -29.95
CA LYS A 475 35.26 32.13 -30.57
C LYS A 475 36.32 31.06 -30.33
N LYS A 476 36.46 30.19 -31.34
CA LYS A 476 37.69 29.52 -31.83
C LYS A 476 37.28 28.22 -32.53
N PRO A 477 37.51 28.07 -33.85
CA PRO A 477 37.39 26.78 -34.50
C PRO A 477 38.54 25.89 -34.00
N LYS A 478 38.22 24.71 -33.45
CA LYS A 478 39.21 23.66 -33.25
C LYS A 478 39.40 22.95 -34.58
N LYS A 479 40.64 22.92 -35.07
CA LYS A 479 41.08 22.05 -36.18
C LYS A 479 40.70 20.61 -35.84
N THR A 480 39.81 20.02 -36.63
CA THR A 480 39.54 18.59 -36.61
C THR A 480 40.48 17.90 -37.59
N PHE A 481 41.22 16.91 -37.10
CA PHE A 481 41.94 15.95 -37.92
C PHE A 481 40.95 15.13 -38.78
N PRO A 482 41.28 14.78 -40.03
CA PRO A 482 40.47 13.88 -40.82
C PRO A 482 40.72 12.45 -40.32
N LEU A 483 39.72 11.85 -39.64
CA LEU A 483 39.66 10.40 -39.51
C LEU A 483 38.76 9.86 -40.63
N ASN A 484 39.37 9.09 -41.52
CA ASN A 484 38.69 8.29 -42.54
C ASN A 484 37.73 7.29 -41.88
N GLU A 485 36.43 7.55 -42.00
CA GLU A 485 35.40 6.55 -41.70
C GLU A 485 35.32 5.55 -42.86
N ARG A 486 36.03 4.43 -42.72
CA ARG A 486 35.70 3.20 -43.43
C ARG A 486 34.28 2.78 -43.04
N ARG A 487 33.37 2.85 -44.02
CA ARG A 487 32.00 2.35 -43.95
C ARG A 487 31.98 0.88 -43.55
N PHE A 488 31.61 0.58 -42.30
CA PHE A 488 31.10 -0.74 -41.94
C PHE A 488 29.60 -0.75 -42.26
N GLN A 489 29.25 -1.26 -43.45
CA GLN A 489 27.89 -1.72 -43.71
C GLN A 489 27.71 -3.08 -43.03
N PRO A 490 26.62 -3.31 -42.27
CA PRO A 490 26.30 -4.65 -41.80
C PRO A 490 25.94 -5.55 -43.01
N PRO A 491 26.38 -6.81 -43.04
CA PRO A 491 26.09 -7.72 -44.14
C PRO A 491 24.58 -8.01 -44.21
N SER A 492 24.00 -7.76 -45.38
CA SER A 492 22.65 -8.18 -45.75
C SER A 492 22.56 -9.70 -45.78
N THR A 493 21.74 -10.27 -44.91
CA THR A 493 21.33 -11.67 -44.99
C THR A 493 20.58 -11.93 -46.30
N PRO A 494 20.99 -12.91 -47.12
CA PRO A 494 20.29 -13.22 -48.37
C PRO A 494 18.93 -13.86 -48.08
N GLN A 495 17.87 -13.23 -48.60
CA GLN A 495 16.55 -13.85 -48.73
C GLN A 495 16.67 -15.02 -49.71
N LYS A 496 16.74 -16.25 -49.18
CA LYS A 496 16.49 -17.45 -49.98
C LYS A 496 15.00 -17.49 -50.32
N GLN A 497 14.71 -17.30 -51.60
CA GLN A 497 13.43 -17.60 -52.21
C GLN A 497 13.19 -19.12 -52.07
N ALA A 498 12.08 -19.48 -51.43
CA ALA A 498 11.63 -20.87 -51.41
C ALA A 498 10.98 -21.21 -52.75
N PRO A 499 11.24 -22.40 -53.33
CA PRO A 499 10.66 -22.79 -54.60
C PRO A 499 9.15 -23.04 -54.50
N ASN A 500 8.44 -22.66 -55.57
CA ASN A 500 7.03 -22.94 -55.83
C ASN A 500 6.73 -24.45 -55.70
N VAL A 501 5.99 -24.82 -54.65
CA VAL A 501 5.40 -26.16 -54.54
C VAL A 501 3.91 -26.05 -54.83
N LYS A 502 3.49 -26.81 -55.86
CA LYS A 502 2.11 -26.94 -56.34
C LYS A 502 1.15 -27.36 -55.22
N LYS A 503 -0.01 -26.71 -55.19
CA LYS A 503 -1.16 -27.06 -54.33
C LYS A 503 -1.68 -28.46 -54.71
N LEU A 504 -1.72 -29.37 -53.73
CA LEU A 504 -2.54 -30.59 -53.73
C LEU A 504 -3.61 -30.48 -52.63
N PRO A 505 -4.79 -31.09 -52.81
CA PRO A 505 -5.99 -30.75 -52.07
C PRO A 505 -5.99 -31.26 -50.62
N GLU A 506 -6.53 -30.43 -49.73
CA GLU A 506 -6.72 -30.68 -48.31
C GLU A 506 -7.64 -31.88 -48.08
N LYS A 507 -7.11 -32.97 -47.52
CA LYS A 507 -7.91 -33.97 -46.82
C LYS A 507 -7.96 -33.62 -45.33
N THR A 508 -9.18 -33.39 -44.86
CA THR A 508 -9.56 -33.05 -43.49
C THR A 508 -9.13 -34.15 -42.50
N PHE A 509 -8.02 -33.93 -41.80
CA PHE A 509 -7.76 -34.60 -40.53
C PHE A 509 -7.96 -33.59 -39.40
N GLN A 510 -9.01 -33.82 -38.60
CA GLN A 510 -9.25 -33.08 -37.36
C GLN A 510 -8.05 -33.27 -36.43
N LYS A 511 -7.16 -32.27 -36.38
CA LYS A 511 -6.16 -32.16 -35.33
C LYS A 511 -6.90 -31.95 -34.01
N LYS A 512 -6.81 -32.93 -33.11
CA LYS A 512 -7.18 -32.76 -31.70
C LYS A 512 -6.48 -31.52 -31.17
N GLU A 513 -7.25 -30.49 -30.83
CA GLU A 513 -6.76 -29.27 -30.23
C GLU A 513 -5.94 -29.60 -28.99
N SER A 514 -4.75 -29.03 -28.89
CA SER A 514 -3.92 -29.21 -27.71
C SER A 514 -4.63 -28.61 -26.50
N LEU A 515 -4.57 -29.32 -25.36
CA LEU A 515 -5.05 -28.91 -24.03
C LEU A 515 -4.56 -27.53 -23.54
N GLN A 516 -3.70 -26.85 -24.31
CA GLN A 516 -3.28 -25.47 -24.07
C GLN A 516 -4.43 -24.46 -24.21
N GLY A 517 -5.43 -24.70 -25.06
CA GLY A 517 -6.60 -23.82 -25.18
C GLY A 517 -7.47 -23.82 -23.91
N TYR A 518 -7.68 -25.00 -23.32
CA TYR A 518 -8.48 -25.17 -22.10
C TYR A 518 -7.81 -24.59 -20.83
N LEU A 519 -6.48 -24.57 -20.80
CA LEU A 519 -5.71 -23.97 -19.68
C LEU A 519 -5.58 -22.44 -19.78
N LEU A 520 -5.87 -21.87 -20.96
CA LEU A 520 -5.84 -20.42 -21.21
C LEU A 520 -7.25 -19.77 -21.18
N ALA A 521 -8.32 -20.56 -21.10
CA ALA A 521 -9.66 -20.03 -20.89
C ALA A 521 -9.73 -19.29 -19.54
N LYS A 522 -10.00 -17.98 -19.59
CA LYS A 522 -10.20 -17.15 -18.40
C LYS A 522 -11.31 -17.76 -17.54
N LYS A 523 -11.00 -18.08 -16.29
CA LYS A 523 -12.00 -18.52 -15.31
C LYS A 523 -13.19 -17.56 -15.31
N PRO A 524 -14.44 -18.05 -15.36
CA PRO A 524 -15.61 -17.20 -15.20
C PRO A 524 -15.52 -16.49 -13.85
N HIS A 525 -15.62 -15.16 -13.89
CA HIS A 525 -15.56 -14.32 -12.71
C HIS A 525 -16.92 -14.39 -12.02
N PHE A 526 -17.06 -15.27 -11.04
CA PHE A 526 -18.19 -15.18 -10.11
C PHE A 526 -17.99 -13.90 -9.30
N THR A 527 -18.84 -12.90 -9.53
CA THR A 527 -18.91 -11.71 -8.68
C THR A 527 -19.24 -12.20 -7.28
N SER A 528 -18.29 -12.05 -6.37
CA SER A 528 -18.48 -12.37 -4.97
C SER A 528 -19.75 -11.70 -4.47
N ILE A 529 -20.69 -12.50 -3.96
CA ILE A 529 -21.90 -12.03 -3.29
C ILE A 529 -21.46 -10.98 -2.26
N LYS A 530 -21.78 -9.71 -2.52
CA LYS A 530 -21.44 -8.60 -1.63
C LYS A 530 -22.26 -8.81 -0.36
N THR A 531 -21.62 -9.28 0.71
CA THR A 531 -22.29 -9.42 2.01
C THR A 531 -22.82 -8.06 2.46
N GLU A 532 -24.10 -8.02 2.83
CA GLU A 532 -24.91 -6.85 3.17
C GLU A 532 -24.24 -5.87 4.15
N THR A 533 -23.34 -6.39 5.00
CA THR A 533 -22.53 -5.63 5.97
C THR A 533 -21.63 -4.56 5.34
N THR A 534 -21.15 -4.74 4.10
CA THR A 534 -20.32 -3.74 3.39
C THR A 534 -21.12 -2.53 2.93
N ASN A 535 -22.42 -2.71 2.66
CA ASN A 535 -23.30 -1.65 2.22
C ASN A 535 -23.62 -0.68 3.37
N VAL A 536 -23.80 -1.21 4.59
CA VAL A 536 -24.19 -0.40 5.77
C VAL A 536 -23.14 0.65 6.14
N LYS A 537 -21.84 0.30 6.16
CA LYS A 537 -20.77 1.26 6.52
C LYS A 537 -20.60 2.34 5.43
N TYR A 538 -20.73 1.97 4.16
CA TYR A 538 -20.65 2.92 3.05
C TYR A 538 -21.79 3.94 3.09
N ILE A 539 -23.02 3.45 3.28
CA ILE A 539 -24.21 4.30 3.45
C ILE A 539 -24.02 5.23 4.66
N ARG A 540 -23.52 4.72 5.80
CA ARG A 540 -23.27 5.53 7.01
C ARG A 540 -22.27 6.68 6.76
N ASN A 541 -21.20 6.42 6.02
CA ASN A 541 -20.20 7.44 5.70
C ASN A 541 -20.75 8.51 4.76
N LEU A 542 -21.50 8.11 3.74
CA LEU A 542 -22.16 9.04 2.82
C LEU A 542 -23.22 9.88 3.54
N THR A 543 -24.02 9.29 4.43
CA THR A 543 -24.95 10.05 5.27
C THR A 543 -24.24 11.06 6.16
N GLY A 544 -23.08 10.69 6.73
CA GLY A 544 -22.27 11.62 7.53
C GLY A 544 -21.75 12.80 6.71
N LYS A 545 -21.30 12.56 5.46
CA LYS A 545 -20.87 13.63 4.55
C LYS A 545 -22.04 14.55 4.17
N LEU A 546 -23.19 13.97 3.84
CA LEU A 546 -24.40 14.71 3.52
C LEU A 546 -24.82 15.62 4.68
N LEU A 547 -24.90 15.10 5.90
CA LEU A 547 -25.24 15.89 7.09
C LEU A 547 -24.22 17.00 7.37
N ASN A 548 -22.93 16.75 7.09
CA ASN A 548 -21.89 17.78 7.23
C ASN A 548 -22.07 18.93 6.21
N HIS A 549 -22.41 18.62 4.96
CA HIS A 549 -22.70 19.66 3.96
C HIS A 549 -23.95 20.48 4.32
N ILE A 550 -24.99 19.84 4.86
CA ILE A 550 -26.18 20.54 5.38
C ILE A 550 -25.78 21.52 6.49
N LYS A 551 -25.05 21.06 7.52
CA LYS A 551 -24.57 21.92 8.62
C LYS A 551 -23.69 23.07 8.15
N LYS A 552 -22.82 22.84 7.16
CA LYS A 552 -22.00 23.91 6.56
C LYS A 552 -22.84 24.93 5.83
N ALA A 553 -23.87 24.50 5.09
CA ALA A 553 -24.77 25.40 4.41
C ALA A 553 -25.56 26.26 5.42
N GLU A 554 -26.05 25.67 6.51
CA GLU A 554 -26.68 26.40 7.64
C GLU A 554 -25.72 27.44 8.24
N SER A 555 -24.48 27.06 8.57
CA SER A 555 -23.48 27.99 9.10
C SER A 555 -23.11 29.11 8.13
N HIS A 556 -23.15 28.87 6.82
CA HIS A 556 -22.93 29.92 5.82
C HIS A 556 -24.13 30.86 5.69
N LEU A 557 -25.35 30.36 5.90
CA LEU A 557 -26.56 31.18 5.96
C LEU A 557 -26.57 32.11 7.18
N GLU A 558 -26.18 31.60 8.35
CA GLU A 558 -26.02 32.42 9.56
C GLU A 558 -25.04 33.59 9.33
N LYS A 559 -24.02 33.36 8.51
CA LYS A 559 -23.02 34.38 8.10
C LYS A 559 -23.45 35.21 6.90
N GLN A 560 -24.72 35.11 6.47
CA GLN A 560 -25.31 35.78 5.31
C GLN A 560 -24.58 35.51 3.96
N ASN A 561 -23.78 34.45 3.87
CA ASN A 561 -23.03 34.09 2.67
C ASN A 561 -23.79 33.04 1.84
N HIS A 562 -24.76 33.52 1.06
CA HIS A 562 -25.66 32.67 0.27
C HIS A 562 -24.96 31.89 -0.84
N GLU A 563 -23.89 32.40 -1.44
CA GLU A 563 -23.15 31.72 -2.53
C GLU A 563 -22.51 30.42 -2.03
N LYS A 564 -21.78 30.49 -0.92
CA LYS A 564 -21.17 29.29 -0.29
C LYS A 564 -22.20 28.35 0.30
N ALA A 565 -23.32 28.89 0.80
CA ALA A 565 -24.44 28.06 1.25
C ALA A 565 -25.05 27.28 0.08
N HIS A 566 -25.25 27.93 -1.06
CA HIS A 566 -25.76 27.31 -2.29
C HIS A 566 -24.85 26.21 -2.82
N GLU A 567 -23.52 26.41 -2.84
CA GLU A 567 -22.56 25.37 -3.23
C GLU A 567 -22.67 24.12 -2.34
N ASN A 568 -22.71 24.30 -1.01
CA ASN A 568 -22.84 23.19 -0.08
C ASN A 568 -24.21 22.49 -0.16
N TYR A 569 -25.28 23.26 -0.39
CA TYR A 569 -26.60 22.70 -0.68
C TYR A 569 -26.59 21.84 -1.93
N HIS A 570 -25.96 22.30 -3.03
CA HIS A 570 -25.87 21.53 -4.27
C HIS A 570 -25.12 20.22 -4.06
N MET A 571 -24.00 20.24 -3.33
CA MET A 571 -23.26 19.03 -2.96
C MET A 571 -24.10 18.08 -2.10
N ALA A 572 -24.86 18.60 -1.13
CA ALA A 572 -25.76 17.80 -0.31
C ALA A 572 -26.89 17.18 -1.14
N ALA A 573 -27.49 17.93 -2.08
CA ALA A 573 -28.54 17.47 -2.96
C ALA A 573 -28.05 16.38 -3.93
N GLN A 574 -26.83 16.49 -4.46
CA GLN A 574 -26.20 15.44 -5.27
C GLN A 574 -26.01 14.16 -4.45
N LEU A 575 -25.41 14.26 -3.26
CA LEU A 575 -25.23 13.11 -2.37
C LEU A 575 -26.57 12.46 -1.98
N PHE A 576 -27.62 13.26 -1.80
CA PHE A 576 -28.96 12.76 -1.47
C PHE A 576 -29.57 11.91 -2.58
N LYS A 577 -29.38 12.30 -3.85
CA LYS A 577 -29.88 11.55 -5.02
C LYS A 577 -29.26 10.15 -5.12
N ASP A 578 -27.99 10.02 -4.78
CA ASP A 578 -27.23 8.76 -4.90
C ASP A 578 -27.48 7.79 -3.73
N LEU A 579 -28.07 8.27 -2.64
CA LEU A 579 -28.20 7.54 -1.37
C LEU A 579 -29.53 6.77 -1.26
N LYS A 580 -29.46 5.45 -1.08
CA LYS A 580 -30.61 4.61 -0.67
C LYS A 580 -30.76 4.63 0.85
N LEU A 581 -31.60 5.52 1.36
CA LEU A 581 -31.86 5.71 2.80
C LEU A 581 -33.15 5.02 3.24
N LYS A 582 -33.25 4.70 4.53
CA LYS A 582 -34.52 4.29 5.14
C LYS A 582 -35.55 5.43 4.95
N PRO A 583 -36.83 5.14 4.66
CA PRO A 583 -37.85 6.14 4.33
C PRO A 583 -37.93 7.29 5.35
N GLN A 584 -38.05 6.95 6.65
CA GLN A 584 -38.11 7.93 7.75
C GLN A 584 -36.93 8.93 7.74
N LEU A 585 -35.72 8.43 7.50
CA LEU A 585 -34.51 9.26 7.49
C LEU A 585 -34.42 10.09 6.21
N ARG A 586 -34.87 9.52 5.09
CA ARG A 586 -34.93 10.20 3.79
C ARG A 586 -35.87 11.39 3.85
N ASP A 587 -37.04 11.25 4.46
CA ASP A 587 -38.04 12.32 4.57
C ASP A 587 -37.56 13.44 5.49
N SER A 588 -36.96 13.09 6.64
CA SER A 588 -36.33 14.08 7.53
C SER A 588 -35.25 14.89 6.81
N ILE A 589 -34.35 14.23 6.08
CA ILE A 589 -33.28 14.91 5.32
C ILE A 589 -33.87 15.75 4.19
N TYR A 590 -34.90 15.26 3.49
CA TYR A 590 -35.57 16.01 2.44
C TYR A 590 -36.18 17.30 2.98
N ASN A 591 -36.91 17.22 4.10
CA ASN A 591 -37.54 18.39 4.71
C ASN A 591 -36.49 19.41 5.17
N ASN A 592 -35.34 18.95 5.69
CA ASN A 592 -34.22 19.83 6.03
C ASN A 592 -33.63 20.50 4.79
N LEU A 593 -33.40 19.75 3.70
CA LEU A 593 -32.92 20.31 2.44
C LEU A 593 -33.92 21.31 1.83
N GLU A 594 -35.22 21.06 1.93
CA GLU A 594 -36.26 21.96 1.44
C GLU A 594 -36.30 23.27 2.24
N LYS A 595 -36.28 23.19 3.58
CA LYS A 595 -36.14 24.36 4.45
C LYS A 595 -34.88 25.16 4.13
N LEU A 596 -33.77 24.46 3.91
CA LEU A 596 -32.47 25.07 3.60
C LEU A 596 -32.45 25.72 2.22
N LYS A 597 -33.12 25.12 1.23
CA LYS A 597 -33.31 25.73 -0.10
C LYS A 597 -34.07 27.05 0.04
N HIS A 598 -35.17 27.07 0.80
CA HIS A 598 -35.95 28.29 1.01
C HIS A 598 -35.16 29.39 1.74
N SER A 599 -34.41 29.04 2.78
CA SER A 599 -33.59 30.03 3.50
C SER A 599 -32.44 30.59 2.63
N ILE A 600 -31.81 29.77 1.77
CA ILE A 600 -30.85 30.26 0.76
C ILE A 600 -31.51 31.25 -0.17
N LEU A 601 -32.69 30.92 -0.71
CA LEU A 601 -33.41 31.79 -1.64
C LEU A 601 -33.84 33.11 -0.99
N GLN A 602 -34.31 33.09 0.26
CA GLN A 602 -34.63 34.32 0.99
C GLN A 602 -33.38 35.18 1.27
N THR A 603 -32.28 34.56 1.68
CA THR A 603 -31.01 35.27 1.94
C THR A 603 -30.39 35.82 0.65
N SER A 604 -30.48 35.09 -0.47
CA SER A 604 -30.02 35.59 -1.76
C SER A 604 -30.90 36.74 -2.24
N LEU A 605 -32.22 36.63 -2.11
CA LEU A 605 -33.18 37.71 -2.42
C LEU A 605 -32.82 39.00 -1.67
N HIS A 606 -32.64 38.92 -0.35
CA HIS A 606 -32.27 40.08 0.48
C HIS A 606 -30.93 40.70 0.02
N ASN A 607 -29.94 39.86 -0.28
CA ASN A 607 -28.63 40.29 -0.76
C ASN A 607 -28.71 40.98 -2.14
N TYR A 608 -29.50 40.46 -3.08
CA TYR A 608 -29.66 41.12 -4.39
C TYR A 608 -30.48 42.39 -4.30
N ILE A 609 -31.49 42.46 -3.44
CA ILE A 609 -32.22 43.72 -3.16
C ILE A 609 -31.25 44.78 -2.61
N SER A 610 -30.41 44.42 -1.63
CA SER A 610 -29.44 45.37 -1.07
C SER A 610 -28.37 45.80 -2.09
N LYS A 611 -27.88 44.89 -2.94
CA LYS A 611 -26.97 45.22 -4.06
C LYS A 611 -27.64 46.15 -5.08
N THR A 612 -28.90 45.90 -5.43
CA THR A 612 -29.68 46.73 -6.33
C THR A 612 -29.82 48.15 -5.78
N LYS A 613 -30.22 48.28 -4.51
CA LYS A 613 -30.29 49.58 -3.81
C LYS A 613 -28.94 50.31 -3.82
N LYS A 614 -27.85 49.62 -3.51
CA LYS A 614 -26.49 50.20 -3.53
C LYS A 614 -26.08 50.68 -4.93
N ALA A 615 -26.36 49.90 -5.98
CA ALA A 615 -26.07 50.29 -7.36
C ALA A 615 -26.88 51.53 -7.78
N LEU A 616 -28.17 51.60 -7.40
CA LEU A 616 -29.00 52.77 -7.63
C LEU A 616 -28.47 54.02 -6.92
N THR A 617 -28.07 53.92 -5.65
CA THR A 617 -27.49 55.06 -4.92
C THR A 617 -26.18 55.57 -5.51
N LYS A 618 -25.47 54.72 -6.26
CA LYS A 618 -24.23 55.09 -6.95
C LYS A 618 -24.44 55.59 -8.39
N GLY A 619 -25.67 55.55 -8.90
CA GLY A 619 -25.97 55.86 -10.31
C GLY A 619 -25.59 54.74 -11.30
N GLU A 620 -25.27 53.53 -10.84
CA GLU A 620 -24.88 52.39 -11.67
C GLU A 620 -26.13 51.65 -12.22
N VAL A 621 -26.88 52.30 -13.13
CA VAL A 621 -28.19 51.81 -13.61
C VAL A 621 -28.13 50.43 -14.26
N LYS A 622 -27.07 50.12 -15.02
CA LYS A 622 -26.92 48.80 -15.68
C LYS A 622 -26.77 47.66 -14.68
N ASP A 623 -26.00 47.87 -13.62
CA ASP A 623 -25.78 46.85 -12.59
C ASP A 623 -26.99 46.71 -11.66
N ALA A 624 -27.69 47.81 -11.40
CA ALA A 624 -29.00 47.76 -10.74
C ALA A 624 -30.01 46.90 -11.52
N ARG A 625 -30.12 47.06 -12.85
CA ARG A 625 -31.01 46.22 -13.69
C ARG A 625 -30.62 44.74 -13.63
N LYS A 626 -29.34 44.41 -13.74
CA LYS A 626 -28.87 43.00 -13.63
C LYS A 626 -29.22 42.39 -12.28
N HIS A 627 -29.00 43.12 -11.18
CA HIS A 627 -29.38 42.64 -9.85
C HIS A 627 -30.90 42.57 -9.65
N HIS A 628 -31.65 43.46 -10.31
CA HIS A 628 -33.10 43.45 -10.33
C HIS A 628 -33.66 42.18 -10.98
N GLU A 629 -33.20 41.86 -12.18
CA GLU A 629 -33.59 40.64 -12.90
C GLU A 629 -33.26 39.38 -12.10
N LEU A 630 -32.06 39.32 -11.51
CA LEU A 630 -31.65 38.18 -10.68
C LEU A 630 -32.54 38.02 -9.45
N PHE A 631 -32.92 39.09 -8.76
CA PHE A 631 -33.84 38.98 -7.65
C PHE A 631 -35.25 38.58 -8.13
N GLY A 632 -35.73 39.08 -9.28
CA GLY A 632 -37.04 38.75 -9.82
C GLY A 632 -37.19 37.25 -10.09
N ASN A 633 -36.15 36.63 -10.65
CA ASN A 633 -36.08 35.18 -10.86
C ASN A 633 -36.14 34.41 -9.53
N ILE A 634 -35.43 34.87 -8.50
CA ILE A 634 -35.43 34.26 -7.17
C ILE A 634 -36.81 34.37 -6.52
N TYR A 635 -37.46 35.54 -6.64
CA TYR A 635 -38.79 35.77 -6.11
C TYR A 635 -39.84 34.87 -6.77
N GLY A 636 -39.75 34.67 -8.10
CA GLY A 636 -40.58 33.73 -8.83
C GLY A 636 -40.48 32.30 -8.29
N HIS A 637 -39.25 31.84 -8.00
CA HIS A 637 -39.03 30.51 -7.40
C HIS A 637 -39.54 30.38 -5.96
N LEU A 638 -39.57 31.46 -5.17
CA LEU A 638 -40.15 31.44 -3.83
C LEU A 638 -41.69 31.42 -3.84
N ARG A 639 -42.31 32.00 -4.88
CA ARG A 639 -43.78 32.07 -5.03
C ARG A 639 -44.39 30.76 -5.54
N GLN A 640 -43.62 29.94 -6.25
CA GLN A 640 -44.06 28.59 -6.64
C GLN A 640 -44.27 27.75 -5.39
N LYS A 641 -45.53 27.50 -5.01
CA LYS A 641 -45.88 26.54 -3.94
C LYS A 641 -45.20 25.21 -4.28
N SER A 642 -44.49 24.62 -3.33
CA SER A 642 -43.91 23.30 -3.53
C SER A 642 -45.03 22.32 -3.92
N PRO A 643 -44.80 21.41 -4.88
CA PRO A 643 -45.81 20.43 -5.23
C PRO A 643 -46.18 19.66 -3.96
N THR A 644 -47.45 19.74 -3.57
CA THR A 644 -47.97 19.02 -2.40
C THR A 644 -47.59 17.54 -2.55
N LYS A 645 -46.70 17.05 -1.68
CA LYS A 645 -46.37 15.63 -1.61
C LYS A 645 -47.66 14.88 -1.29
N TYR A 646 -48.14 14.08 -2.25
CA TYR A 646 -49.28 13.20 -2.05
C TYR A 646 -48.86 11.96 -1.25
N ASN A 647 -49.56 11.69 -0.16
CA ASN A 647 -49.32 10.51 0.68
C ASN A 647 -49.86 9.26 -0.04
N SER A 648 -49.12 8.16 0.00
CA SER A 648 -49.57 6.86 -0.54
C SER A 648 -50.90 6.39 0.07
N LEU A 649 -51.15 6.71 1.34
CA LEU A 649 -52.41 6.43 2.02
C LEU A 649 -53.62 7.09 1.35
N THR A 650 -53.50 8.36 0.96
CA THR A 650 -54.60 9.08 0.27
C THR A 650 -54.89 8.50 -1.12
N LEU A 651 -53.86 7.96 -1.79
CA LEU A 651 -54.01 7.28 -3.07
C LEU A 651 -54.69 5.91 -2.92
N GLU A 652 -54.45 5.18 -1.83
CA GLU A 652 -55.15 3.93 -1.57
C GLU A 652 -56.64 4.16 -1.27
N GLU A 653 -56.98 5.22 -0.55
CA GLU A 653 -58.37 5.64 -0.34
C GLU A 653 -59.05 6.01 -1.66
N ASP A 654 -58.39 6.82 -2.51
CA ASP A 654 -58.92 7.18 -3.84
C ASP A 654 -59.11 5.94 -4.74
N ILE A 655 -58.20 4.96 -4.68
CA ILE A 655 -58.32 3.69 -5.41
C ILE A 655 -59.51 2.87 -4.88
N ASN A 656 -59.67 2.74 -3.57
CA ASN A 656 -60.79 2.02 -2.97
C ASN A 656 -62.13 2.70 -3.27
N ASN A 657 -62.15 4.04 -3.28
CA ASN A 657 -63.31 4.83 -3.69
C ASN A 657 -63.67 4.56 -5.15
N ALA A 658 -62.68 4.50 -6.05
CA ALA A 658 -62.91 4.16 -7.45
C ALA A 658 -63.48 2.74 -7.61
N PHE A 659 -62.96 1.74 -6.87
CA PHE A 659 -63.53 0.39 -6.86
C PHE A 659 -64.97 0.36 -6.30
N ASN A 660 -65.26 1.14 -5.26
CA ASN A 660 -66.61 1.24 -4.70
C ASN A 660 -67.60 1.87 -5.69
N LEU A 661 -67.16 2.86 -6.47
CA LEU A 661 -67.96 3.44 -7.55
C LEU A 661 -68.21 2.44 -8.69
N LEU A 662 -67.20 1.63 -9.04
CA LEU A 662 -67.36 0.55 -10.01
C LEU A 662 -68.35 -0.50 -9.54
N LYS A 663 -68.39 -0.84 -8.24
CA LYS A 663 -69.41 -1.76 -7.70
C LYS A 663 -70.83 -1.21 -7.81
N LYS A 664 -71.00 0.11 -7.84
CA LYS A 664 -72.27 0.82 -8.02
C LYS A 664 -72.58 1.17 -9.47
N ASP A 665 -71.85 0.61 -10.44
CA ASP A 665 -71.95 0.89 -11.89
C ASP A 665 -71.77 2.36 -12.30
N LYS A 666 -71.13 3.18 -11.45
CA LYS A 666 -70.79 4.58 -11.75
C LYS A 666 -69.45 4.71 -12.47
N ILE A 667 -69.41 4.29 -13.74
CA ILE A 667 -68.17 4.14 -14.52
C ILE A 667 -67.48 5.48 -14.79
N GLU A 668 -68.24 6.53 -15.15
CA GLU A 668 -67.66 7.85 -15.48
C GLU A 668 -66.98 8.50 -14.28
N GLU A 669 -67.62 8.44 -13.10
CA GLU A 669 -67.05 8.96 -11.86
C GLU A 669 -65.77 8.21 -11.47
N ALA A 670 -65.77 6.87 -11.60
CA ALA A 670 -64.59 6.05 -11.36
C ALA A 670 -63.44 6.37 -12.34
N SER A 671 -63.77 6.65 -13.61
CA SER A 671 -62.78 7.05 -14.63
C SER A 671 -62.15 8.41 -14.33
N LYS A 672 -62.94 9.39 -13.86
CA LYS A 672 -62.42 10.70 -13.41
C LYS A 672 -61.44 10.55 -12.23
N ILE A 673 -61.79 9.71 -11.26
CA ILE A 673 -60.89 9.41 -10.13
C ILE A 673 -59.63 8.69 -10.61
N TYR A 674 -59.75 7.74 -11.54
CA TYR A 674 -58.60 7.07 -12.15
C TYR A 674 -57.63 8.05 -12.84
N GLN A 675 -58.14 9.02 -13.61
CA GLN A 675 -57.30 10.04 -14.24
C GLN A 675 -56.55 10.88 -13.19
N LYS A 676 -57.24 11.29 -12.12
CA LYS A 676 -56.62 11.99 -10.97
C LYS A 676 -55.52 11.14 -10.33
N ILE A 677 -55.81 9.87 -10.03
CA ILE A 677 -54.85 8.89 -9.49
C ILE A 677 -53.64 8.77 -10.43
N ASN A 678 -53.83 8.70 -11.74
CA ASN A 678 -52.75 8.53 -12.71
C ASN A 678 -51.81 9.75 -12.77
N THR A 679 -52.36 10.97 -12.68
CA THR A 679 -51.53 12.19 -12.59
C THR A 679 -50.71 12.23 -11.30
N GLN A 680 -51.28 11.76 -10.18
CA GLN A 680 -50.62 11.67 -8.88
C GLN A 680 -49.59 10.53 -8.83
N TYR A 681 -49.86 9.41 -9.50
CA TYR A 681 -49.00 8.23 -9.56
C TYR A 681 -47.61 8.56 -10.10
N ASN A 682 -47.51 9.47 -11.06
CA ASN A 682 -46.24 9.90 -11.61
C ASN A 682 -45.30 10.53 -10.57
N ASN A 683 -45.86 11.12 -9.51
CA ASN A 683 -45.11 11.77 -8.43
C ASN A 683 -44.67 10.82 -7.31
N LEU A 684 -45.10 9.56 -7.32
CA LEU A 684 -44.73 8.56 -6.31
C LEU A 684 -43.29 8.09 -6.45
N THR A 685 -42.73 7.61 -5.33
CA THR A 685 -41.41 6.97 -5.33
C THR A 685 -41.47 5.59 -6.00
N PRO A 686 -40.34 5.04 -6.51
CA PRO A 686 -40.35 3.74 -7.21
C PRO A 686 -40.88 2.57 -6.37
N GLU A 687 -40.68 2.60 -5.06
CA GLU A 687 -41.15 1.56 -4.13
C GLU A 687 -42.67 1.65 -3.94
N GLU A 688 -43.20 2.85 -3.73
CA GLU A 688 -44.65 3.10 -3.65
C GLU A 688 -45.34 2.81 -4.98
N LYS A 689 -44.71 3.18 -6.11
CA LYS A 689 -45.18 2.83 -7.44
C LYS A 689 -45.36 1.32 -7.57
N LYS A 690 -44.42 0.51 -7.09
CA LYS A 690 -44.53 -0.95 -7.19
C LYS A 690 -45.74 -1.51 -6.43
N ILE A 691 -46.04 -0.96 -5.25
CA ILE A 691 -47.20 -1.35 -4.44
C ILE A 691 -48.50 -0.94 -5.14
N ILE A 692 -48.58 0.32 -5.55
CA ILE A 692 -49.79 0.91 -6.12
C ILE A 692 -50.06 0.41 -7.55
N TYR A 693 -49.04 0.11 -8.34
CA TYR A 693 -49.16 -0.28 -9.75
C TYR A 693 -50.08 -1.50 -9.95
N THR A 694 -49.98 -2.51 -9.07
CA THR A 694 -50.85 -3.70 -9.14
C THR A 694 -52.32 -3.36 -8.92
N LYS A 695 -52.62 -2.47 -7.96
CA LYS A 695 -53.96 -1.95 -7.69
C LYS A 695 -54.47 -1.05 -8.83
N LEU A 696 -53.57 -0.30 -9.45
CA LEU A 696 -53.89 0.61 -10.55
C LEU A 696 -54.21 -0.14 -11.86
N ILE A 697 -53.47 -1.22 -12.15
CA ILE A 697 -53.77 -2.12 -13.28
C ILE A 697 -55.11 -2.82 -13.08
N THR A 698 -55.36 -3.34 -11.89
CA THR A 698 -56.63 -4.03 -11.58
C THR A 698 -57.81 -3.07 -11.74
N LEU A 699 -57.71 -1.86 -11.19
CA LEU A 699 -58.71 -0.82 -11.36
C LEU A 699 -58.94 -0.49 -12.84
N TYR A 700 -57.88 -0.30 -13.63
CA TYR A 700 -57.98 -0.05 -15.06
C TYR A 700 -58.65 -1.20 -15.82
N SER A 701 -58.29 -2.44 -15.49
CA SER A 701 -58.88 -3.63 -16.13
C SER A 701 -60.36 -3.79 -15.82
N GLU A 702 -60.81 -3.42 -14.61
CA GLU A 702 -62.22 -3.43 -14.24
C GLU A 702 -63.01 -2.33 -14.94
N ILE A 703 -62.44 -1.11 -15.05
CA ILE A 703 -63.04 -0.02 -15.83
C ILE A 703 -63.27 -0.49 -17.27
N LEU A 704 -62.25 -1.07 -17.92
CA LEU A 704 -62.36 -1.57 -19.30
C LEU A 704 -63.36 -2.72 -19.46
N LYS A 705 -63.48 -3.59 -18.46
CA LYS A 705 -64.42 -4.72 -18.50
C LYS A 705 -65.87 -4.24 -18.37
N LYS A 706 -66.11 -3.24 -17.50
CA LYS A 706 -67.43 -2.65 -17.30
C LYS A 706 -67.83 -1.69 -18.41
N SER A 707 -66.90 -0.98 -19.04
CA SER A 707 -67.21 -0.07 -20.16
C SER A 707 -67.56 -0.79 -21.47
N LYS A 708 -67.29 -2.10 -21.55
CA LYS A 708 -67.62 -2.96 -22.71
C LYS A 708 -68.96 -3.68 -22.58
N LYS A 709 -69.56 -3.66 -21.39
CA LYS A 709 -70.93 -4.07 -21.14
C LYS A 709 -71.83 -2.85 -21.27
#